data_AF-A0A101SJF1-F1
#
_entry.id   AF-A0A101SJF1-F1
#
_cell.length_a   1.000
_cell.length_b   1.000
_cell.length_c   1.000
_cell.angle_alpha   90.00
_cell.angle_beta   90.00
_cell.angle_gamma   90.00
#
_symmetry.space_group_name_H-M   'P 1'
#
loop_
_entity.id
_entity.type
_entity.pdbx_description
1 polymer ?
#
loop_
_entity_poly.entity_id
_entity_poly.type
_entity_poly.pdbx_seq_one_letter_code
_entity_poly.pdbx_strand_id
1 'polypeptide(L)'
;MLAVARHRPERVAELVRPYVGTTPQWRRRLVGLIEWALTPDLVDLAVDLIDRGYADEARGPIAVNSDFWLLLYGLSETHPAPAARLVGAYLRRHLARARADGSGDPFASEHLSTNSQVADTVLSRIAQAEPETYVDQVLPFVIDVATASSAGRTGAHDLGGRWAYRLVGGRGVDTALLAALDTALRSLAGQAPAAAADALRQLTASPVQELRFLACRLHTALGQPDEAITWLLADERNLRLGWVDSARWASRELIETTTPHCTDEMLDCLTAVLLGYYPAWERRRQKGQRSVWGRSQYELLSAICPSRRSEAVRRRLAEWDRKFPDHAPSPPTPIQTGFVGSPISDHAARNMTDDQWHRALDKYAQPQPERFWPLRGGVHELARTLGSRAQQHPDRFTDFALTLSPGSPAAYLCAIVEAVTPHLDADHWERLALHTHQTLGSEAASTICRALQATPQNFTPALLPALDGYTTDPQPEEDVRDAGTHGTRTDLLTAGMNATRGQAALTVAALLFHGSEHLHALTLLVTRLANDPVLAVRVCAAQAVLALMKHDPQIALDTAEQLLNHQDANVYNASTTQRLLINTLVREPSRFAAHLARALQGRGDMAELAGQSWAVATIQGCLTPDLPNSTDELNALARRGAASVFADNIDHYPHLLPLFNDDDADVRKNASQGMRQVFDLFPAQAEELVRAFLDGKAFPDHLEHLAFALYDHAGPLPNVAIDACERIVQHAGRELGDLRTHRAADGHHLVSAVLRLYRQSRQAERIRCLDVIDRLSQAGAYGLTAALENER
;
A
#
# COMPACT_ATOMS: atom_id res chain seq x y z
N MET A 1 -8.28 5.27 -35.83
CA MET A 1 -9.60 5.11 -35.17
C MET A 1 -9.73 6.06 -34.00
N LEU A 2 -8.75 6.12 -33.08
CA LEU A 2 -8.83 6.93 -31.86
C LEU A 2 -8.81 8.43 -32.09
N ALA A 3 -7.91 8.92 -32.96
CA ALA A 3 -7.91 10.31 -33.38
C ALA A 3 -9.27 10.71 -34.00
N VAL A 4 -9.86 9.82 -34.80
CA VAL A 4 -11.16 10.04 -35.45
C VAL A 4 -12.31 9.94 -34.44
N ALA A 5 -12.21 9.06 -33.45
CA ALA A 5 -13.24 8.84 -32.44
C ALA A 5 -13.51 10.09 -31.60
N ARG A 6 -12.51 10.93 -31.36
CA ARG A 6 -12.69 12.23 -30.71
C ARG A 6 -13.45 13.26 -31.55
N HIS A 7 -13.51 13.08 -32.87
CA HIS A 7 -14.16 14.01 -33.80
C HIS A 7 -15.44 13.46 -34.44
N ARG A 8 -15.59 12.14 -34.54
CA ARG A 8 -16.74 11.42 -35.12
C ARG A 8 -17.08 10.15 -34.32
N PRO A 9 -17.40 10.29 -33.03
CA PRO A 9 -17.58 9.15 -32.12
C PRO A 9 -18.71 8.21 -32.53
N GLU A 10 -19.87 8.72 -32.91
CA GLU A 10 -21.04 7.91 -33.32
C GLU A 10 -20.71 7.01 -34.53
N ARG A 11 -20.08 7.59 -35.56
CA ARG A 11 -19.69 6.83 -36.74
C ARG A 11 -18.64 5.78 -36.43
N VAL A 12 -17.73 6.07 -35.50
CA VAL A 12 -16.77 5.06 -35.03
C VAL A 12 -17.50 3.94 -34.28
N ALA A 13 -18.46 4.27 -33.41
CA ALA A 13 -19.25 3.27 -32.68
C ALA A 13 -20.00 2.32 -33.64
N GLU A 14 -20.67 2.85 -34.67
CA GLU A 14 -21.35 2.05 -35.70
C GLU A 14 -20.39 1.09 -36.41
N LEU A 15 -19.21 1.56 -36.78
CA LEU A 15 -18.23 0.76 -37.53
C LEU A 15 -17.60 -0.33 -36.68
N VAL A 16 -17.48 -0.14 -35.36
CA VAL A 16 -16.85 -1.12 -34.47
C VAL A 16 -17.84 -2.10 -33.83
N ARG A 17 -19.13 -1.76 -33.74
CA ARG A 17 -20.17 -2.63 -33.15
C ARG A 17 -20.19 -4.06 -33.72
N PRO A 18 -20.07 -4.30 -35.05
CA PRO A 18 -20.06 -5.66 -35.61
C PRO A 18 -18.89 -6.52 -35.13
N TYR A 19 -17.84 -5.92 -34.57
CA TYR A 19 -16.63 -6.61 -34.14
C TYR A 19 -16.61 -6.91 -32.63
N VAL A 20 -17.61 -6.48 -31.88
CA VAL A 20 -17.77 -6.81 -30.46
C VAL A 20 -17.84 -8.34 -30.29
N GLY A 21 -16.96 -8.91 -29.48
CA GLY A 21 -16.92 -10.35 -29.22
C GLY A 21 -16.40 -11.25 -30.34
N THR A 22 -15.87 -10.68 -31.43
CA THR A 22 -15.39 -11.47 -32.57
C THR A 22 -14.00 -12.08 -32.36
N THR A 23 -13.00 -11.26 -32.00
CA THR A 23 -11.62 -11.71 -31.78
C THR A 23 -10.96 -11.01 -30.59
N PRO A 24 -9.96 -11.63 -29.92
CA PRO A 24 -9.19 -10.97 -28.85
C PRO A 24 -8.49 -9.67 -29.31
N GLN A 25 -8.11 -9.58 -30.59
CA GLN A 25 -7.54 -8.36 -31.16
C GLN A 25 -8.57 -7.22 -31.22
N TRP A 26 -9.81 -7.51 -31.61
CA TRP A 26 -10.89 -6.52 -31.58
C TRP A 26 -11.29 -6.13 -30.17
N ARG A 27 -11.28 -7.08 -29.23
CA ARG A 27 -11.43 -6.76 -27.79
C ARG A 27 -10.38 -5.73 -27.36
N ARG A 28 -9.09 -5.98 -27.60
CA ARG A 28 -8.01 -5.02 -27.27
C ARG A 28 -8.25 -3.65 -27.91
N ARG A 29 -8.64 -3.59 -29.19
CA ARG A 29 -8.95 -2.33 -29.90
C ARG A 29 -10.13 -1.58 -29.29
N LEU A 30 -11.20 -2.28 -28.92
CA LEU A 30 -12.39 -1.72 -28.28
C LEU A 30 -12.08 -1.22 -26.87
N VAL A 31 -11.28 -1.94 -26.08
CA VAL A 31 -10.91 -1.54 -24.71
C VAL A 31 -10.29 -0.16 -24.69
N GLY A 32 -9.16 0.04 -25.36
CA GLY A 32 -8.61 1.39 -25.29
C GLY A 32 -9.34 2.41 -26.18
N LEU A 33 -10.36 2.03 -26.98
CA LEU A 33 -11.21 3.04 -27.60
C LEU A 33 -11.91 3.81 -26.48
N ILE A 34 -12.29 3.07 -25.45
CA ILE A 34 -12.68 3.61 -24.15
C ILE A 34 -11.48 4.31 -23.50
N GLU A 35 -10.34 3.64 -23.27
CA GLU A 35 -9.27 4.25 -22.44
C GLU A 35 -8.71 5.59 -22.96
N TRP A 36 -8.79 5.89 -24.28
CA TRP A 36 -8.12 7.06 -24.88
C TRP A 36 -8.99 8.01 -25.66
N ALA A 37 -10.16 7.55 -26.08
CA ALA A 37 -11.06 8.35 -26.86
C ALA A 37 -12.47 8.36 -26.27
N LEU A 38 -12.65 7.94 -25.02
CA LEU A 38 -13.94 8.02 -24.35
C LEU A 38 -14.46 9.46 -24.37
N THR A 39 -15.51 9.65 -25.17
CA THR A 39 -16.35 10.84 -25.23
C THR A 39 -17.77 10.44 -24.83
N PRO A 40 -18.65 11.42 -24.52
CA PRO A 40 -20.05 11.14 -24.18
C PRO A 40 -20.76 10.24 -25.19
N ASP A 41 -20.53 10.47 -26.49
CA ASP A 41 -21.18 9.75 -27.58
C ASP A 41 -20.67 8.30 -27.75
N LEU A 42 -19.59 7.91 -27.07
CA LEU A 42 -19.09 6.54 -27.02
C LEU A 42 -19.56 5.76 -25.79
N VAL A 43 -20.26 6.40 -24.85
CA VAL A 43 -20.70 5.74 -23.60
C VAL A 43 -21.57 4.52 -23.85
N ASP A 44 -22.48 4.56 -24.84
CA ASP A 44 -23.33 3.39 -25.16
C ASP A 44 -22.51 2.17 -25.57
N LEU A 45 -21.46 2.38 -26.37
CA LEU A 45 -20.55 1.31 -26.76
C LEU A 45 -19.72 0.84 -25.56
N ALA A 46 -19.19 1.78 -24.77
CA ALA A 46 -18.39 1.46 -23.60
C ALA A 46 -19.17 0.65 -22.55
N VAL A 47 -20.43 1.02 -22.27
CA VAL A 47 -21.34 0.27 -21.41
C VAL A 47 -21.57 -1.15 -21.93
N ASP A 48 -21.88 -1.32 -23.22
CA ASP A 48 -22.07 -2.65 -23.83
C ASP A 48 -20.81 -3.52 -23.74
N LEU A 49 -19.62 -2.92 -23.88
CA LEU A 49 -18.34 -3.61 -23.74
C LEU A 49 -18.06 -4.04 -22.30
N ILE A 50 -18.36 -3.19 -21.32
CA ILE A 50 -18.20 -3.51 -19.90
C ILE A 50 -19.18 -4.61 -19.50
N ASP A 51 -20.47 -4.48 -19.83
CA ASP A 51 -21.51 -5.45 -19.47
C ASP A 51 -21.19 -6.85 -20.02
N ARG A 52 -20.64 -6.94 -21.25
CA ARG A 52 -20.21 -8.22 -21.87
C ARG A 52 -18.86 -8.73 -21.38
N GLY A 53 -18.17 -7.99 -20.52
CA GLY A 53 -16.86 -8.36 -20.00
C GLY A 53 -15.69 -8.12 -20.93
N TYR A 54 -15.89 -7.39 -22.02
CA TYR A 54 -14.81 -7.08 -22.96
C TYR A 54 -13.87 -6.00 -22.45
N ALA A 55 -14.30 -5.18 -21.47
CA ALA A 55 -13.55 -4.06 -20.92
C ALA A 55 -13.29 -4.13 -19.40
N ASP A 56 -13.23 -5.33 -18.82
CA ASP A 56 -12.99 -5.54 -17.38
C ASP A 56 -11.66 -4.95 -16.84
N GLU A 57 -10.66 -4.78 -17.72
CA GLU A 57 -9.33 -4.25 -17.37
C GLU A 57 -9.13 -2.78 -17.77
N ALA A 58 -10.18 -2.11 -18.26
CA ALA A 58 -10.08 -0.74 -18.76
C ALA A 58 -9.67 0.22 -17.64
N ARG A 59 -8.57 0.95 -17.85
CA ARG A 59 -8.02 1.88 -16.86
C ARG A 59 -7.55 3.19 -17.47
N GLY A 60 -7.23 4.14 -16.59
CA GLY A 60 -6.68 5.41 -16.98
C GLY A 60 -5.43 5.28 -17.87
N PRO A 61 -5.29 6.10 -18.90
CA PRO A 61 -4.29 5.90 -19.94
C PRO A 61 -2.82 6.14 -19.54
N ILE A 62 -2.55 7.05 -18.59
CA ILE A 62 -1.25 7.73 -18.47
C ILE A 62 -0.38 7.25 -17.30
N ALA A 63 -0.97 6.78 -16.18
CA ALA A 63 -0.23 6.43 -14.98
C ALA A 63 -0.12 4.92 -14.79
N VAL A 64 1.05 4.43 -14.33
CA VAL A 64 1.26 3.00 -14.00
C VAL A 64 0.33 2.53 -12.87
N ASN A 65 -0.05 3.45 -11.97
CA ASN A 65 -1.02 3.23 -10.89
C ASN A 65 -2.45 3.70 -11.25
N SER A 66 -2.77 3.79 -12.55
CA SER A 66 -4.10 4.19 -13.01
C SER A 66 -5.16 3.13 -12.74
N ASP A 67 -6.38 3.58 -12.48
CA ASP A 67 -7.56 2.75 -12.28
C ASP A 67 -8.71 3.20 -13.19
N PHE A 68 -9.84 2.49 -13.10
CA PHE A 68 -11.07 2.84 -13.80
C PHE A 68 -11.59 4.24 -13.43
N TRP A 69 -11.40 4.67 -12.18
CA TRP A 69 -11.90 5.97 -11.71
C TRP A 69 -11.15 7.12 -12.38
N LEU A 70 -9.84 6.97 -12.61
CA LEU A 70 -9.03 7.96 -13.33
C LEU A 70 -9.47 8.14 -14.79
N LEU A 71 -9.94 7.08 -15.45
CA LEU A 71 -10.54 7.15 -16.78
C LEU A 71 -11.79 8.05 -16.80
N LEU A 72 -12.59 8.00 -15.73
CA LEU A 72 -13.81 8.80 -15.60
C LEU A 72 -13.58 10.22 -15.10
N TYR A 73 -12.36 10.58 -14.68
CA TYR A 73 -12.08 11.85 -14.02
C TYR A 73 -12.56 13.07 -14.83
N GLY A 74 -12.13 13.19 -16.09
CA GLY A 74 -12.55 14.30 -16.96
C GLY A 74 -14.02 14.23 -17.38
N LEU A 75 -14.58 13.03 -17.51
CA LEU A 75 -15.98 12.84 -17.89
C LEU A 75 -16.93 13.21 -16.73
N SER A 76 -16.55 12.92 -15.49
CA SER A 76 -17.32 13.29 -14.29
C SER A 76 -17.51 14.80 -14.14
N GLU A 77 -16.58 15.59 -14.68
CA GLU A 77 -16.61 17.04 -14.64
C GLU A 77 -17.40 17.65 -15.81
N THR A 78 -17.24 17.09 -17.00
CA THR A 78 -17.80 17.69 -18.23
C THR A 78 -19.15 17.10 -18.62
N HIS A 79 -19.37 15.82 -18.36
CA HIS A 79 -20.56 15.06 -18.76
C HIS A 79 -20.93 14.00 -17.69
N PRO A 80 -21.45 14.45 -16.55
CA PRO A 80 -21.71 13.59 -15.38
C PRO A 80 -22.72 12.47 -15.65
N ALA A 81 -23.76 12.68 -16.45
CA ALA A 81 -24.79 11.65 -16.69
C ALA A 81 -24.23 10.46 -17.50
N PRO A 82 -23.49 10.69 -18.60
CA PRO A 82 -22.72 9.63 -19.25
C PRO A 82 -21.71 8.93 -18.31
N ALA A 83 -21.04 9.66 -17.42
CA ALA A 83 -20.14 9.06 -16.43
C ALA A 83 -20.90 8.15 -15.44
N ALA A 84 -22.09 8.54 -14.96
CA ALA A 84 -22.93 7.72 -14.08
C ALA A 84 -23.26 6.36 -14.71
N ARG A 85 -23.60 6.34 -16.00
CA ARG A 85 -23.90 5.11 -16.75
C ARG A 85 -22.71 4.15 -16.81
N LEU A 86 -21.49 4.68 -16.94
CA LEU A 86 -20.28 3.87 -16.92
C LEU A 86 -19.98 3.32 -15.52
N VAL A 87 -20.20 4.11 -14.47
CA VAL A 87 -20.11 3.64 -13.09
C VAL A 87 -21.08 2.48 -12.86
N GLY A 88 -22.35 2.62 -13.26
CA GLY A 88 -23.34 1.55 -13.14
C GLY A 88 -22.96 0.28 -13.89
N ALA A 89 -22.49 0.39 -15.14
CA ALA A 89 -22.02 -0.75 -15.92
C ALA A 89 -20.84 -1.47 -15.24
N TYR A 90 -19.84 -0.70 -14.79
CA TYR A 90 -18.66 -1.24 -14.11
C TYR A 90 -19.04 -1.98 -12.82
N LEU A 91 -19.85 -1.36 -11.96
CA LEU A 91 -20.33 -1.96 -10.72
C LEU A 91 -21.11 -3.26 -10.97
N ARG A 92 -22.07 -3.25 -11.90
CA ARG A 92 -22.87 -4.45 -12.27
C ARG A 92 -21.98 -5.57 -12.79
N ARG A 93 -20.99 -5.25 -13.64
CA ARG A 93 -20.07 -6.24 -14.21
C ARG A 93 -19.23 -6.93 -13.13
N HIS A 94 -18.64 -6.16 -12.22
CA HIS A 94 -17.80 -6.73 -11.16
C HIS A 94 -18.63 -7.51 -10.11
N LEU A 95 -19.86 -7.09 -9.84
CA LEU A 95 -20.79 -7.87 -9.02
C LEU A 95 -21.15 -9.21 -9.68
N ALA A 96 -21.40 -9.22 -10.98
CA ALA A 96 -21.71 -10.45 -11.71
C ALA A 96 -20.53 -11.45 -11.68
N ARG A 97 -19.29 -10.95 -11.79
CA ARG A 97 -18.07 -11.77 -11.65
C ARG A 97 -17.95 -12.36 -10.24
N ALA A 98 -18.13 -11.55 -9.20
CA ALA A 98 -18.12 -12.02 -7.83
C ALA A 98 -19.16 -13.13 -7.58
N ARG A 99 -20.37 -12.95 -8.12
CA ARG A 99 -21.45 -13.94 -8.00
C ARG A 99 -21.12 -15.24 -8.71
N ALA A 100 -20.44 -15.19 -9.85
CA ALA A 100 -19.96 -16.37 -10.55
C ALA A 100 -18.96 -17.17 -9.71
N ASP A 101 -18.15 -16.47 -8.90
CA ASP A 101 -17.17 -17.06 -7.97
C ASP A 101 -17.76 -17.32 -6.57
N GLY A 102 -19.08 -17.25 -6.41
CA GLY A 102 -19.81 -17.58 -5.18
C GLY A 102 -19.83 -16.48 -4.11
N SER A 103 -19.35 -15.28 -4.41
CA SER A 103 -19.39 -14.12 -3.52
C SER A 103 -20.48 -13.13 -3.93
N GLY A 104 -21.27 -12.65 -2.97
CA GLY A 104 -22.21 -11.55 -3.22
C GLY A 104 -21.63 -10.15 -2.91
N ASP A 105 -20.37 -10.09 -2.49
CA ASP A 105 -19.66 -8.83 -2.22
C ASP A 105 -18.39 -8.75 -3.07
N PRO A 106 -18.38 -7.93 -4.14
CA PRO A 106 -17.29 -7.89 -5.10
C PRO A 106 -15.99 -7.30 -4.57
N PHE A 107 -16.01 -6.50 -3.49
CA PHE A 107 -14.74 -6.06 -2.92
C PHE A 107 -14.19 -7.04 -1.89
N ALA A 108 -15.03 -7.87 -1.25
CA ALA A 108 -14.55 -8.91 -0.34
C ALA A 108 -13.88 -10.05 -1.12
N SER A 109 -14.35 -10.33 -2.32
CA SER A 109 -13.74 -11.26 -3.28
C SER A 109 -12.70 -10.60 -4.19
N GLU A 110 -12.27 -9.37 -3.90
CA GLU A 110 -11.21 -8.65 -4.63
C GLU A 110 -11.46 -8.39 -6.13
N HIS A 111 -12.66 -8.66 -6.64
CA HIS A 111 -13.02 -8.28 -8.00
C HIS A 111 -13.12 -6.77 -8.15
N LEU A 112 -13.41 -6.03 -7.09
CA LEU A 112 -13.41 -4.57 -7.10
C LEU A 112 -12.50 -4.02 -6.00
N SER A 113 -11.54 -3.18 -6.36
CA SER A 113 -10.59 -2.57 -5.42
C SER A 113 -11.28 -1.56 -4.50
N THR A 114 -10.94 -1.58 -3.21
CA THR A 114 -11.29 -0.50 -2.27
C THR A 114 -10.35 0.70 -2.37
N ASN A 115 -9.23 0.57 -3.08
CA ASN A 115 -8.19 1.59 -3.18
C ASN A 115 -8.30 2.34 -4.51
N SER A 116 -8.42 3.67 -4.43
CA SER A 116 -8.34 4.60 -5.55
C SER A 116 -7.94 5.98 -5.05
N GLN A 117 -7.14 6.70 -5.83
CA GLN A 117 -6.76 8.09 -5.50
C GLN A 117 -7.84 9.11 -5.86
N VAL A 118 -8.77 8.78 -6.76
CA VAL A 118 -9.70 9.75 -7.36
C VAL A 118 -11.18 9.33 -7.31
N ALA A 119 -11.50 8.10 -6.87
CA ALA A 119 -12.87 7.62 -6.82
C ALA A 119 -13.82 8.54 -6.04
N ASP A 120 -13.40 9.04 -4.87
CA ASP A 120 -14.21 9.96 -4.06
C ASP A 120 -14.60 11.22 -4.84
N THR A 121 -13.62 11.86 -5.50
CA THR A 121 -13.84 13.03 -6.35
C THR A 121 -14.77 12.72 -7.52
N VAL A 122 -14.57 11.59 -8.20
CA VAL A 122 -15.37 11.20 -9.37
C VAL A 122 -16.82 10.93 -8.97
N LEU A 123 -17.03 10.10 -7.95
CA LEU A 123 -18.37 9.69 -7.50
C LEU A 123 -19.16 10.88 -6.95
N SER A 124 -18.52 11.74 -6.14
CA SER A 124 -19.16 12.92 -5.56
C SER A 124 -19.58 13.95 -6.63
N ARG A 125 -18.73 14.21 -7.63
CA ARG A 125 -19.07 15.11 -8.76
C ARG A 125 -20.30 14.64 -9.51
N ILE A 126 -20.35 13.36 -9.85
CA ILE A 126 -21.48 12.78 -10.59
C ILE A 126 -22.75 12.84 -9.75
N ALA A 127 -22.69 12.41 -8.49
CA ALA A 127 -23.84 12.39 -7.59
C ALA A 127 -24.44 13.78 -7.33
N GLN A 128 -23.61 14.83 -7.31
CA GLN A 128 -24.06 16.21 -7.12
C GLN A 128 -24.68 16.80 -8.39
N ALA A 129 -24.08 16.53 -9.55
CA ALA A 129 -24.52 17.12 -10.81
C ALA A 129 -25.72 16.39 -11.43
N GLU A 130 -25.78 15.05 -11.31
CA GLU A 130 -26.77 14.19 -11.98
C GLU A 130 -27.35 13.14 -11.01
N PRO A 131 -28.06 13.57 -9.96
CA PRO A 131 -28.50 12.69 -8.87
C PRO A 131 -29.48 11.60 -9.32
N GLU A 132 -30.38 11.88 -10.27
CA GLU A 132 -31.35 10.90 -10.77
C GLU A 132 -30.66 9.77 -11.52
N THR A 133 -29.81 10.12 -12.49
CA THR A 133 -29.01 9.14 -13.23
C THR A 133 -28.07 8.37 -12.30
N TYR A 134 -27.43 9.04 -11.33
CA TYR A 134 -26.54 8.36 -10.39
C TYR A 134 -27.27 7.35 -9.51
N VAL A 135 -28.43 7.72 -8.95
CA VAL A 135 -29.25 6.81 -8.13
C VAL A 135 -29.73 5.62 -8.94
N ASP A 136 -30.25 5.83 -10.15
CA ASP A 136 -30.67 4.75 -11.06
C ASP A 136 -29.55 3.74 -11.33
N GLN A 137 -28.32 4.23 -11.53
CA GLN A 137 -27.17 3.39 -11.88
C GLN A 137 -26.50 2.69 -10.68
N VAL A 138 -26.54 3.29 -9.48
CA VAL A 138 -25.76 2.84 -8.32
C VAL A 138 -26.61 2.17 -7.24
N LEU A 139 -27.86 2.60 -7.04
CA LEU A 139 -28.73 2.07 -5.98
C LEU A 139 -28.93 0.54 -6.08
N PRO A 140 -29.19 -0.06 -7.26
CA PRO A 140 -29.36 -1.51 -7.37
C PRO A 140 -28.12 -2.30 -6.90
N PHE A 141 -26.92 -1.81 -7.23
CA PHE A 141 -25.67 -2.43 -6.78
C PHE A 141 -25.52 -2.36 -5.26
N VAL A 142 -25.81 -1.21 -4.65
CA VAL A 142 -25.73 -1.05 -3.19
C VAL A 142 -26.74 -1.95 -2.48
N ILE A 143 -27.97 -2.07 -3.00
CA ILE A 143 -28.98 -2.99 -2.47
C ILE A 143 -28.48 -4.43 -2.51
N ASP A 144 -27.95 -4.86 -3.66
CA ASP A 144 -27.46 -6.21 -3.87
C ASP A 144 -26.31 -6.56 -2.93
N VAL A 145 -25.28 -5.70 -2.85
CA VAL A 145 -24.11 -5.93 -2.00
C VAL A 145 -24.49 -5.89 -0.51
N ALA A 146 -25.28 -4.90 -0.09
CA ALA A 146 -25.72 -4.80 1.30
C ALA A 146 -26.52 -6.03 1.73
N THR A 147 -27.42 -6.51 0.87
CA THR A 147 -28.26 -7.69 1.14
C THR A 147 -27.43 -8.97 1.18
N ALA A 148 -26.51 -9.15 0.24
CA ALA A 148 -25.64 -10.31 0.20
C ALA A 148 -24.72 -10.39 1.42
N SER A 149 -24.13 -9.27 1.84
CA SER A 149 -23.30 -9.23 3.05
C SER A 149 -24.09 -9.57 4.32
N SER A 150 -25.41 -9.41 4.34
CA SER A 150 -26.25 -9.75 5.50
C SER A 150 -26.77 -11.19 5.53
N ALA A 151 -26.68 -11.95 4.42
CA ALA A 151 -27.42 -13.21 4.18
C ALA A 151 -27.05 -14.44 5.04
N GLY A 152 -26.25 -14.29 6.10
CA GLY A 152 -25.87 -15.37 7.03
C GLY A 152 -26.06 -15.03 8.51
N ARG A 153 -26.71 -13.92 8.86
CA ARG A 153 -26.71 -13.37 10.22
C ARG A 153 -28.13 -13.37 10.80
N THR A 154 -28.34 -14.13 11.88
CA THR A 154 -29.65 -14.32 12.53
C THR A 154 -29.87 -13.42 13.75
N GLY A 155 -28.86 -12.65 14.19
CA GLY A 155 -28.95 -11.76 15.35
C GLY A 155 -29.48 -10.35 15.00
N ALA A 156 -30.49 -9.88 15.74
CA ALA A 156 -31.08 -8.53 15.58
C ALA A 156 -30.14 -7.35 15.94
N HIS A 157 -28.92 -7.64 16.41
CA HIS A 157 -27.94 -6.66 16.91
C HIS A 157 -26.53 -6.84 16.35
N ASP A 158 -26.30 -7.76 15.42
CA ASP A 158 -24.98 -7.97 14.83
C ASP A 158 -24.71 -6.86 13.80
N LEU A 159 -23.82 -5.92 14.15
CA LEU A 159 -23.23 -4.97 13.19
C LEU A 159 -22.41 -5.79 12.20
N GLY A 160 -22.96 -6.00 11.02
CA GLY A 160 -22.41 -6.94 10.07
C GLY A 160 -22.82 -6.65 8.63
N GLY A 161 -21.84 -6.24 7.83
CA GLY A 161 -22.02 -5.88 6.43
C GLY A 161 -20.89 -4.95 5.98
N ARG A 162 -20.68 -4.79 4.66
CA ARG A 162 -19.64 -3.92 4.11
C ARG A 162 -19.71 -2.50 4.68
N TRP A 163 -20.92 -1.97 4.84
CA TRP A 163 -21.16 -0.62 5.35
C TRP A 163 -21.80 -0.61 6.74
N ALA A 164 -21.62 -1.67 7.53
CA ALA A 164 -22.14 -1.71 8.90
C ALA A 164 -21.43 -0.69 9.81
N TYR A 165 -20.13 -0.47 9.58
CA TYR A 165 -19.30 0.51 10.29
C TYR A 165 -19.17 1.80 9.47
N ARG A 166 -20.18 2.67 9.54
CA ARG A 166 -20.17 3.95 8.80
C ARG A 166 -19.29 4.98 9.51
N LEU A 167 -18.24 5.39 8.82
CA LEU A 167 -17.30 6.42 9.27
C LEU A 167 -17.51 7.68 8.44
N VAL A 168 -17.44 8.85 9.06
CA VAL A 168 -17.41 10.11 8.30
C VAL A 168 -16.03 10.27 7.67
N GLY A 169 -15.99 10.49 6.35
CA GLY A 169 -14.73 10.67 5.61
C GLY A 169 -13.94 9.38 5.38
N GLY A 170 -14.60 8.24 5.16
CA GLY A 170 -13.94 7.00 4.77
C GLY A 170 -13.08 7.16 3.51
N ARG A 171 -11.98 6.41 3.43
CA ARG A 171 -10.94 6.53 2.37
C ARG A 171 -11.07 5.51 1.24
N GLY A 172 -12.02 4.58 1.36
CA GLY A 172 -12.23 3.49 0.39
C GLY A 172 -13.27 3.83 -0.67
N VAL A 173 -13.13 3.22 -1.85
CA VAL A 173 -14.09 3.33 -2.97
C VAL A 173 -15.51 2.97 -2.53
N ASP A 174 -15.66 1.93 -1.73
CA ASP A 174 -16.94 1.50 -1.16
C ASP A 174 -17.54 2.56 -0.23
N THR A 175 -16.74 3.19 0.62
CA THR A 175 -17.22 4.28 1.49
C THR A 175 -17.61 5.53 0.70
N ALA A 176 -16.84 5.87 -0.35
CA ALA A 176 -17.15 6.97 -1.26
C ALA A 176 -18.45 6.73 -2.04
N LEU A 177 -18.66 5.49 -2.51
CA LEU A 177 -19.88 5.08 -3.20
C LEU A 177 -21.13 5.33 -2.35
N LEU A 178 -21.11 4.89 -1.09
CA LEU A 178 -22.25 5.07 -0.18
C LEU A 178 -22.50 6.55 0.14
N ALA A 179 -21.44 7.33 0.35
CA ALA A 179 -21.54 8.76 0.65
C ALA A 179 -22.07 9.59 -0.54
N ALA A 180 -21.61 9.26 -1.76
CA ALA A 180 -22.12 9.85 -2.98
C ALA A 180 -23.60 9.47 -3.20
N LEU A 181 -23.99 8.22 -2.90
CA LEU A 181 -25.39 7.80 -2.97
C LEU A 181 -26.28 8.53 -1.94
N ASP A 182 -25.85 8.70 -0.69
CA ASP A 182 -26.56 9.54 0.31
C ASP A 182 -26.78 10.96 -0.23
N THR A 183 -25.72 11.54 -0.81
CA THR A 183 -25.78 12.89 -1.40
C THR A 183 -26.78 12.98 -2.55
N ALA A 184 -26.75 12.02 -3.47
CA ALA A 184 -27.66 11.99 -4.62
C ALA A 184 -29.12 11.80 -4.17
N LEU A 185 -29.40 10.85 -3.26
CA LEU A 185 -30.74 10.61 -2.73
C LEU A 185 -31.32 11.87 -2.06
N ARG A 186 -30.54 12.57 -1.23
CA ARG A 186 -31.00 13.81 -0.59
C ARG A 186 -31.30 14.92 -1.59
N SER A 187 -30.53 15.00 -2.68
CA SER A 187 -30.78 15.96 -3.77
C SER A 187 -32.05 15.63 -4.55
N LEU A 188 -32.40 14.34 -4.72
CA LEU A 188 -33.63 13.94 -5.43
C LEU A 188 -34.91 14.47 -4.80
N ALA A 189 -34.94 14.59 -3.47
CA ALA A 189 -36.13 15.06 -2.76
C ALA A 189 -36.62 16.43 -3.27
N GLY A 190 -35.70 17.32 -3.64
CA GLY A 190 -36.03 18.64 -4.20
C GLY A 190 -36.12 18.69 -5.73
N GLN A 191 -35.42 17.79 -6.44
CA GLN A 191 -35.27 17.87 -7.90
C GLN A 191 -36.24 16.95 -8.66
N ALA A 192 -36.45 15.72 -8.16
CA ALA A 192 -37.26 14.70 -8.81
C ALA A 192 -38.04 13.86 -7.76
N PRO A 193 -39.14 14.39 -7.20
CA PRO A 193 -39.88 13.72 -6.11
C PRO A 193 -40.41 12.33 -6.46
N ALA A 194 -40.76 12.08 -7.73
CA ALA A 194 -41.22 10.76 -8.18
C ALA A 194 -40.08 9.72 -8.14
N ALA A 195 -38.88 10.09 -8.58
CA ALA A 195 -37.69 9.24 -8.50
C ALA A 195 -37.27 9.00 -7.04
N ALA A 196 -37.36 10.04 -6.19
CA ALA A 196 -37.14 9.92 -4.75
C ALA A 196 -38.11 8.93 -4.09
N ALA A 197 -39.41 8.99 -4.43
CA ALA A 197 -40.40 8.05 -3.93
C ALA A 197 -40.13 6.61 -4.38
N ASP A 198 -39.64 6.41 -5.61
CA ASP A 198 -39.27 5.09 -6.09
C ASP A 198 -38.04 4.53 -5.37
N ALA A 199 -36.98 5.33 -5.25
CA ALA A 199 -35.78 4.96 -4.49
C ALA A 199 -36.13 4.61 -3.04
N LEU A 200 -37.04 5.36 -2.40
CA LEU A 200 -37.50 5.07 -1.06
C LEU A 200 -38.23 3.72 -0.96
N ARG A 201 -39.10 3.39 -1.93
CA ARG A 201 -39.74 2.06 -1.97
C ARG A 201 -38.71 0.94 -2.08
N GLN A 202 -37.68 1.10 -2.90
CA GLN A 202 -36.61 0.11 -3.05
C GLN A 202 -35.80 -0.06 -1.76
N LEU A 203 -35.43 1.05 -1.10
CA LEU A 203 -34.67 1.04 0.16
C LEU A 203 -35.45 0.42 1.32
N THR A 204 -36.76 0.68 1.41
CA THR A 204 -37.62 0.18 2.49
C THR A 204 -38.06 -1.27 2.33
N ALA A 205 -37.87 -1.87 1.15
CA ALA A 205 -38.17 -3.27 0.90
C ALA A 205 -37.23 -4.25 1.64
N SER A 206 -36.05 -3.80 2.07
CA SER A 206 -35.03 -4.65 2.70
C SER A 206 -34.88 -4.34 4.20
N PRO A 207 -34.75 -5.37 5.06
CA PRO A 207 -34.56 -5.15 6.50
C PRO A 207 -33.12 -4.75 6.88
N VAL A 208 -32.19 -4.67 5.91
CA VAL A 208 -30.76 -4.41 6.09
C VAL A 208 -30.50 -3.00 6.62
N GLN A 209 -29.58 -2.87 7.58
CA GLN A 209 -29.36 -1.63 8.32
C GLN A 209 -28.84 -0.49 7.42
N GLU A 210 -28.00 -0.82 6.44
CA GLU A 210 -27.43 0.06 5.43
C GLU A 210 -28.51 0.76 4.60
N LEU A 211 -29.52 -0.01 4.17
CA LEU A 211 -30.60 0.49 3.34
C LEU A 211 -31.60 1.30 4.18
N ARG A 212 -31.84 0.89 5.44
CA ARG A 212 -32.58 1.70 6.41
C ARG A 212 -31.92 3.03 6.70
N PHE A 213 -30.59 3.05 6.81
CA PHE A 213 -29.84 4.29 6.98
C PHE A 213 -30.07 5.23 5.80
N LEU A 214 -29.91 4.76 4.55
CA LEU A 214 -30.19 5.58 3.37
C LEU A 214 -31.67 6.02 3.28
N ALA A 215 -32.62 5.16 3.64
CA ALA A 215 -34.05 5.50 3.72
C ALA A 215 -34.29 6.62 4.75
N CYS A 216 -33.66 6.57 5.92
CA CYS A 216 -33.72 7.62 6.92
C CYS A 216 -33.25 8.96 6.36
N ARG A 217 -32.11 8.95 5.67
CA ARG A 217 -31.52 10.15 5.08
C ARG A 217 -32.41 10.76 4.00
N LEU A 218 -33.04 9.92 3.19
CA LEU A 218 -34.00 10.35 2.18
C LEU A 218 -35.30 10.90 2.79
N HIS A 219 -35.87 10.22 3.80
CA HIS A 219 -37.02 10.73 4.55
C HIS A 219 -36.76 12.11 5.16
N THR A 220 -35.57 12.34 5.72
CA THR A 220 -35.17 13.66 6.24
C THR A 220 -35.21 14.75 5.17
N ALA A 221 -34.96 14.41 3.90
CA ALA A 221 -34.93 15.37 2.79
C ALA A 221 -36.30 15.58 2.11
N LEU A 222 -37.19 14.58 2.11
CA LEU A 222 -38.48 14.58 1.39
C LEU A 222 -39.50 15.62 1.89
N GLY A 223 -39.34 16.15 3.10
CA GLY A 223 -40.26 17.16 3.65
C GLY A 223 -41.66 16.63 3.96
N GLN A 224 -41.82 15.32 4.16
CA GLN A 224 -43.08 14.65 4.53
C GLN A 224 -43.04 14.21 6.00
N PRO A 225 -43.32 15.11 6.96
CA PRO A 225 -42.97 14.88 8.36
C PRO A 225 -43.73 13.72 9.00
N ASP A 226 -45.04 13.60 8.76
CA ASP A 226 -45.87 12.56 9.39
C ASP A 226 -45.56 11.17 8.84
N GLU A 227 -45.29 11.06 7.54
CA GLU A 227 -44.87 9.82 6.89
C GLU A 227 -43.49 9.37 7.38
N ALA A 228 -42.54 10.31 7.49
CA ALA A 228 -41.20 10.05 8.01
C ALA A 228 -41.23 9.58 9.47
N ILE A 229 -42.06 10.17 10.33
CA ILE A 229 -42.23 9.72 11.71
C ILE A 229 -42.93 8.35 11.74
N THR A 230 -43.96 8.12 10.91
CA THR A 230 -44.62 6.81 10.81
C THR A 230 -43.62 5.72 10.46
N TRP A 231 -42.75 5.97 9.47
CA TRP A 231 -41.68 5.06 9.08
C TRP A 231 -40.66 4.86 10.21
N LEU A 232 -40.25 5.93 10.89
CA LEU A 232 -39.32 5.87 12.03
C LEU A 232 -39.86 4.96 13.15
N LEU A 233 -41.17 5.01 13.40
CA LEU A 233 -41.84 4.24 14.46
C LEU A 233 -42.23 2.82 14.04
N ALA A 234 -42.20 2.49 12.74
CA ALA A 234 -42.59 1.18 12.23
C ALA A 234 -41.65 0.04 12.69
N ASP A 235 -40.41 0.36 13.08
CA ASP A 235 -39.41 -0.62 13.54
C ASP A 235 -38.42 0.04 14.51
N GLU A 236 -38.20 -0.55 15.70
CA GLU A 236 -37.29 -0.02 16.72
C GLU A 236 -35.86 0.20 16.18
N ARG A 237 -35.43 -0.59 15.18
CA ARG A 237 -34.11 -0.43 14.54
C ARG A 237 -33.94 0.92 13.84
N ASN A 238 -35.03 1.55 13.40
CA ASN A 238 -35.00 2.87 12.77
C ASN A 238 -34.65 3.99 13.78
N LEU A 239 -34.78 3.74 15.08
CA LEU A 239 -34.33 4.66 16.15
C LEU A 239 -32.81 4.59 16.40
N ARG A 240 -32.08 3.73 15.69
CA ARG A 240 -30.63 3.55 15.81
C ARG A 240 -29.93 3.57 14.45
N LEU A 241 -30.10 4.67 13.73
CA LEU A 241 -29.43 4.92 12.45
C LEU A 241 -28.46 6.10 12.58
N GLY A 242 -27.21 5.88 12.20
CA GLY A 242 -26.15 6.87 12.30
C GLY A 242 -24.77 6.30 11.97
N TRP A 243 -23.73 6.96 12.49
CA TRP A 243 -22.32 6.62 12.29
C TRP A 243 -21.75 5.89 13.51
N VAL A 244 -20.52 5.36 13.39
CA VAL A 244 -19.86 4.61 14.47
C VAL A 244 -19.75 5.41 15.77
N ASP A 245 -19.40 6.71 15.68
CA ASP A 245 -19.24 7.61 16.83
C ASP A 245 -20.58 8.18 17.35
N SER A 246 -21.66 8.01 16.58
CA SER A 246 -22.94 8.69 16.78
C SER A 246 -24.08 7.86 16.18
N ALA A 247 -24.29 6.67 16.77
CA ALA A 247 -25.13 5.60 16.23
C ALA A 247 -26.62 5.95 15.99
N ARG A 248 -27.09 7.12 16.42
CA ARG A 248 -28.47 7.62 16.29
C ARG A 248 -28.58 8.94 15.55
N TRP A 249 -27.47 9.47 15.03
CA TRP A 249 -27.48 10.84 14.50
C TRP A 249 -28.42 11.02 13.31
N ALA A 250 -28.50 10.06 12.40
CA ALA A 250 -29.42 10.17 11.26
C ALA A 250 -30.89 10.13 11.73
N SER A 251 -31.23 9.23 12.66
CA SER A 251 -32.56 9.19 13.30
C SER A 251 -32.88 10.51 14.02
N ARG A 252 -31.88 11.09 14.70
CA ARG A 252 -31.98 12.38 15.40
C ARG A 252 -32.28 13.51 14.41
N GLU A 253 -31.53 13.61 13.31
CA GLU A 253 -31.74 14.62 12.27
C GLU A 253 -33.13 14.53 11.64
N LEU A 254 -33.63 13.30 11.44
CA LEU A 254 -35.00 13.08 10.97
C LEU A 254 -36.02 13.67 11.96
N ILE A 255 -35.90 13.36 13.25
CA ILE A 255 -36.78 13.92 14.29
C ILE A 255 -36.68 15.44 14.34
N GLU A 256 -35.47 15.99 14.31
CA GLU A 256 -35.21 17.43 14.40
C GLU A 256 -35.80 18.20 13.22
N THR A 257 -35.76 17.60 12.03
CA THR A 257 -36.29 18.20 10.79
C THR A 257 -37.81 18.06 10.67
N THR A 258 -38.39 16.97 11.18
CA THR A 258 -39.82 16.65 11.01
C THR A 258 -40.71 17.21 12.12
N THR A 259 -40.24 17.22 13.37
CA THR A 259 -41.05 17.67 14.52
C THR A 259 -41.51 19.13 14.51
N PRO A 260 -40.85 20.09 13.83
CA PRO A 260 -41.42 21.44 13.65
C PRO A 260 -42.70 21.46 12.81
N HIS A 261 -42.90 20.47 11.93
CA HIS A 261 -43.90 20.48 10.87
C HIS A 261 -44.91 19.33 10.93
N CYS A 262 -44.70 18.32 11.79
CA CYS A 262 -45.63 17.20 11.95
C CYS A 262 -46.94 17.60 12.66
N THR A 263 -47.98 16.80 12.51
CA THR A 263 -49.21 16.96 13.29
C THR A 263 -48.99 16.75 14.79
N ASP A 264 -49.83 17.34 15.64
CA ASP A 264 -49.77 17.14 17.10
C ASP A 264 -49.96 15.66 17.47
N GLU A 265 -50.87 14.97 16.78
CA GLU A 265 -51.14 13.54 16.96
C GLU A 265 -49.88 12.69 16.72
N MET A 266 -49.15 12.99 15.63
CA MET A 266 -47.91 12.27 15.32
C MET A 266 -46.77 12.61 16.29
N LEU A 267 -46.69 13.86 16.73
CA LEU A 267 -45.74 14.29 17.76
C LEU A 267 -45.99 13.57 19.10
N ASP A 268 -47.26 13.38 19.48
CA ASP A 268 -47.65 12.65 20.69
C ASP A 268 -47.28 11.17 20.58
N CYS A 269 -47.53 10.53 19.44
CA CYS A 269 -47.10 9.15 19.18
C CYS A 269 -45.57 8.99 19.31
N LEU A 270 -44.80 9.85 18.64
CA LEU A 270 -43.33 9.86 18.73
C LEU A 270 -42.86 10.04 20.17
N THR A 271 -43.45 11.01 20.88
CA THR A 271 -43.10 11.32 22.28
C THR A 271 -43.35 10.13 23.19
N ALA A 272 -44.49 9.46 23.05
CA ALA A 272 -44.84 8.29 23.84
C ALA A 272 -43.82 7.14 23.64
N VAL A 273 -43.44 6.86 22.39
CA VAL A 273 -42.45 5.83 22.08
C VAL A 273 -41.07 6.19 22.64
N LEU A 274 -40.60 7.42 22.41
CA LEU A 274 -39.28 7.84 22.88
C LEU A 274 -39.17 7.88 24.41
N LEU A 275 -40.24 8.25 25.13
CA LEU A 275 -40.28 8.20 26.60
C LEU A 275 -40.21 6.77 27.16
N GLY A 276 -40.60 5.76 26.39
CA GLY A 276 -40.48 4.34 26.74
C GLY A 276 -39.21 3.66 26.22
N TYR A 277 -38.39 4.34 25.40
CA TYR A 277 -37.29 3.71 24.68
C TYR A 277 -36.04 3.49 25.55
N TYR A 278 -35.81 2.23 25.95
CA TYR A 278 -34.65 1.80 26.72
C TYR A 278 -34.06 0.50 26.16
N PRO A 279 -33.16 0.60 25.15
CA PRO A 279 -32.66 -0.57 24.45
C PRO A 279 -31.83 -1.48 25.36
N ALA A 280 -31.87 -2.79 25.09
CA ALA A 280 -31.33 -3.82 25.99
C ALA A 280 -29.83 -3.66 26.31
N TRP A 281 -29.04 -3.12 25.39
CA TRP A 281 -27.60 -2.90 25.59
C TRP A 281 -27.29 -1.91 26.74
N GLU A 282 -28.20 -0.99 27.05
CA GLU A 282 -28.03 -0.02 28.16
C GLU A 282 -28.24 -0.62 29.55
N ARG A 283 -28.88 -1.80 29.62
CA ARG A 283 -29.18 -2.48 30.89
C ARG A 283 -27.95 -3.18 31.47
N ARG A 284 -26.94 -3.44 30.65
CA ARG A 284 -25.71 -4.14 31.05
C ARG A 284 -24.70 -3.12 31.58
N ARG A 285 -24.35 -3.22 32.86
CA ARG A 285 -23.32 -2.39 33.49
C ARG A 285 -22.07 -3.22 33.76
N GLN A 286 -20.94 -2.83 33.16
CA GLN A 286 -19.64 -3.37 33.53
C GLN A 286 -19.16 -2.74 34.85
N LYS A 287 -18.52 -3.54 35.71
CA LYS A 287 -17.98 -3.09 36.99
C LYS A 287 -16.93 -2.00 36.74
N GLY A 288 -17.09 -0.83 37.37
CA GLY A 288 -16.20 0.32 37.20
C GLY A 288 -16.66 1.38 36.19
N GLN A 289 -17.67 1.10 35.35
CA GLN A 289 -18.19 2.08 34.38
C GLN A 289 -19.41 2.85 34.91
N ARG A 290 -19.58 4.09 34.41
CA ARG A 290 -20.78 4.91 34.64
C ARG A 290 -21.97 4.29 33.92
N SER A 291 -23.16 4.44 34.49
CA SER A 291 -24.39 3.94 33.88
C SER A 291 -24.71 4.72 32.59
N VAL A 292 -24.80 4.01 31.47
CA VAL A 292 -25.26 4.54 30.17
C VAL A 292 -26.79 4.45 30.01
N TRP A 293 -27.51 4.06 31.06
CA TRP A 293 -28.98 3.94 31.04
C TRP A 293 -29.66 5.26 30.69
N GLY A 294 -30.56 5.24 29.70
CA GLY A 294 -31.28 6.42 29.23
C GLY A 294 -30.50 7.24 28.20
N ARG A 295 -29.33 6.77 27.74
CA ARG A 295 -28.50 7.50 26.77
C ARG A 295 -29.21 7.66 25.42
N SER A 296 -29.77 6.58 24.90
CA SER A 296 -30.52 6.56 23.64
C SER A 296 -31.73 7.49 23.70
N GLN A 297 -32.45 7.44 24.83
CA GLN A 297 -33.60 8.29 25.07
C GLN A 297 -33.20 9.77 25.10
N TYR A 298 -32.08 10.12 25.75
CA TYR A 298 -31.58 11.49 25.77
C TYR A 298 -31.25 12.00 24.36
N GLU A 299 -30.50 11.22 23.58
CA GLU A 299 -30.12 11.57 22.21
C GLU A 299 -31.32 11.85 21.30
N LEU A 300 -32.38 11.04 21.38
CA LEU A 300 -33.55 11.20 20.51
C LEU A 300 -34.55 12.25 21.03
N LEU A 301 -34.84 12.29 22.35
CA LEU A 301 -35.76 13.28 22.91
C LEU A 301 -35.24 14.72 22.74
N SER A 302 -33.92 14.90 22.80
CA SER A 302 -33.29 16.21 22.61
C SER A 302 -33.44 16.76 21.20
N ALA A 303 -33.75 15.90 20.21
CA ALA A 303 -34.04 16.33 18.84
C ALA A 303 -35.45 16.87 18.64
N ILE A 304 -36.40 16.61 19.55
CA ILE A 304 -37.76 17.16 19.39
C ILE A 304 -37.67 18.69 19.41
N CYS A 305 -38.32 19.33 18.44
CA CYS A 305 -38.38 20.78 18.29
C CYS A 305 -38.65 21.48 19.64
N PRO A 306 -37.75 22.36 20.14
CA PRO A 306 -37.84 22.92 21.49
C PRO A 306 -39.18 23.57 21.83
N SER A 307 -39.80 24.28 20.87
CA SER A 307 -41.08 24.96 21.05
C SER A 307 -42.26 24.00 21.20
N ARG A 308 -42.13 22.76 20.73
CA ARG A 308 -43.21 21.75 20.73
C ARG A 308 -43.02 20.63 21.76
N ARG A 309 -41.98 20.70 22.61
CA ARG A 309 -41.75 19.69 23.67
C ARG A 309 -42.86 19.75 24.72
N SER A 310 -43.49 18.60 24.99
CA SER A 310 -44.41 18.44 26.11
C SER A 310 -43.69 18.57 27.46
N GLU A 311 -44.45 18.82 28.52
CA GLU A 311 -43.88 18.96 29.88
C GLU A 311 -43.17 17.68 30.35
N ALA A 312 -43.69 16.51 29.96
CA ALA A 312 -43.05 15.22 30.23
C ALA A 312 -41.66 15.12 29.58
N VAL A 313 -41.52 15.58 28.33
CA VAL A 313 -40.23 15.60 27.61
C VAL A 313 -39.26 16.58 28.26
N ARG A 314 -39.70 17.80 28.61
CA ARG A 314 -38.84 18.80 29.27
C ARG A 314 -38.31 18.28 30.60
N ARG A 315 -39.19 17.70 31.43
CA ARG A 315 -38.80 17.11 32.72
C ARG A 315 -37.78 15.99 32.53
N ARG A 316 -38.00 15.10 31.56
CA ARG A 316 -37.09 14.00 31.27
C ARG A 316 -35.73 14.47 30.75
N LEU A 317 -35.70 15.46 29.86
CA LEU A 317 -34.45 16.06 29.39
C LEU A 317 -33.67 16.70 30.53
N ALA A 318 -34.33 17.43 31.43
CA ALA A 318 -33.67 18.00 32.60
C ALA A 318 -33.07 16.94 33.55
N GLU A 319 -33.68 15.74 33.65
CA GLU A 319 -33.09 14.60 34.36
C GLU A 319 -31.84 14.07 33.67
N TRP A 320 -31.85 14.01 32.33
CA TRP A 320 -30.73 13.55 31.52
C TRP A 320 -29.59 14.56 31.44
N ASP A 321 -29.86 15.86 31.37
CA ASP A 321 -28.83 16.90 31.46
C ASP A 321 -28.07 16.83 32.79
N ARG A 322 -28.78 16.57 33.90
CA ARG A 322 -28.17 16.33 35.22
C ARG A 322 -27.33 15.05 35.27
N LYS A 323 -27.73 14.01 34.55
CA LYS A 323 -27.04 12.71 34.53
C LYS A 323 -25.84 12.68 33.58
N PHE A 324 -25.93 13.39 32.45
CA PHE A 324 -24.98 13.36 31.35
C PHE A 324 -24.41 14.76 31.02
N PRO A 325 -23.88 15.52 32.00
CA PRO A 325 -23.50 16.92 31.80
C PRO A 325 -22.41 17.10 30.73
N ASP A 326 -21.47 16.16 30.64
CA ASP A 326 -20.35 16.22 29.68
C ASP A 326 -20.62 15.49 28.36
N HIS A 327 -21.84 15.00 28.15
CA HIS A 327 -22.14 14.13 27.00
C HIS A 327 -23.36 14.64 26.22
N ALA A 328 -23.49 15.95 26.01
CA ALA A 328 -24.51 16.47 25.11
C ALA A 328 -24.44 15.76 23.74
N PRO A 329 -25.57 15.40 23.10
CA PRO A 329 -25.54 14.74 21.80
C PRO A 329 -24.88 15.64 20.74
N SER A 330 -23.73 15.20 20.20
CA SER A 330 -22.89 15.94 19.24
C SER A 330 -22.94 15.32 17.83
N PRO A 331 -22.77 16.13 16.77
CA PRO A 331 -22.76 15.64 15.39
C PRO A 331 -21.64 14.62 15.15
N PRO A 332 -21.79 13.74 14.15
CA PRO A 332 -20.74 12.81 13.74
C PRO A 332 -19.52 13.63 13.31
N THR A 333 -18.36 13.18 13.75
CA THR A 333 -17.09 13.80 13.40
C THR A 333 -16.39 12.95 12.36
N PRO A 334 -15.74 13.56 11.33
CA PRO A 334 -14.79 12.83 10.50
C PRO A 334 -13.83 12.05 11.38
N ILE A 335 -13.33 10.91 10.91
CA ILE A 335 -12.15 10.32 11.55
C ILE A 335 -11.07 11.38 11.49
N GLN A 336 -10.90 12.11 12.58
CA GLN A 336 -9.67 12.78 12.85
C GLN A 336 -8.72 11.63 13.13
N THR A 337 -7.88 11.30 12.16
CA THR A 337 -6.54 10.81 12.48
C THR A 337 -5.88 11.94 13.24
N GLY A 338 -6.26 12.09 14.50
CA GLY A 338 -5.66 13.02 15.41
C GLY A 338 -4.28 12.46 15.67
N PHE A 339 -3.26 13.25 15.35
CA PHE A 339 -1.97 13.03 15.99
C PHE A 339 -2.25 13.17 17.48
N VAL A 340 -2.24 12.05 18.21
CA VAL A 340 -2.37 12.10 19.66
C VAL A 340 -1.14 12.87 20.13
N GLY A 341 -1.37 14.12 20.52
CA GLY A 341 -0.32 14.99 21.01
C GLY A 341 0.21 14.44 22.32
N SER A 342 1.51 14.64 22.57
CA SER A 342 2.07 14.39 23.89
C SER A 342 1.20 15.05 24.96
N PRO A 343 1.00 14.39 26.12
CA PRO A 343 0.22 14.96 27.21
C PRO A 343 0.84 16.25 27.76
N ILE A 344 2.08 16.56 27.36
CA ILE A 344 2.78 17.81 27.62
C ILE A 344 2.99 18.52 26.28
N SER A 345 2.50 19.75 26.16
CA SER A 345 2.75 20.58 24.97
C SER A 345 4.24 20.85 24.78
N ASP A 346 4.67 20.99 23.53
CA ASP A 346 6.06 21.31 23.19
C ASP A 346 6.58 22.58 23.88
N HIS A 347 5.73 23.61 24.01
CA HIS A 347 6.05 24.85 24.70
C HIS A 347 6.32 24.64 26.20
N ALA A 348 5.50 23.83 26.88
CA ALA A 348 5.70 23.50 28.29
C ALA A 348 6.97 22.66 28.46
N ALA A 349 7.17 21.65 27.61
CA ALA A 349 8.33 20.76 27.65
C ALA A 349 9.66 21.51 27.56
N ARG A 350 9.73 22.62 26.80
CA ARG A 350 10.94 23.49 26.68
C ARG A 350 11.42 24.03 28.02
N ASN A 351 10.49 24.34 28.92
CA ASN A 351 10.78 25.06 30.16
C ASN A 351 10.74 24.16 31.41
N MET A 352 10.53 22.85 31.22
CA MET A 352 10.43 21.92 32.34
C MET A 352 11.77 21.68 33.00
N THR A 353 11.80 21.64 34.33
CA THR A 353 12.93 21.15 35.14
C THR A 353 12.93 19.63 35.26
N ASP A 354 14.02 19.03 35.71
CA ASP A 354 14.15 17.57 35.84
C ASP A 354 13.13 17.00 36.85
N ASP A 355 12.89 17.68 37.98
CA ASP A 355 11.83 17.33 38.93
C ASP A 355 10.42 17.41 38.32
N GLN A 356 10.21 18.30 37.35
CA GLN A 356 8.94 18.38 36.63
C GLN A 356 8.82 17.24 35.63
N TRP A 357 9.93 16.84 34.99
CA TRP A 357 9.97 15.67 34.12
C TRP A 357 9.69 14.38 34.89
N HIS A 358 10.38 14.11 36.01
CA HIS A 358 10.12 12.92 36.84
C HIS A 358 8.64 12.78 37.20
N ARG A 359 8.04 13.84 37.75
CA ARG A 359 6.61 13.83 38.11
C ARG A 359 5.69 13.61 36.91
N ALA A 360 6.06 14.09 35.73
CA ALA A 360 5.27 13.89 34.54
C ALA A 360 5.40 12.46 34.00
N LEU A 361 6.61 11.91 33.94
CA LEU A 361 6.84 10.52 33.53
C LEU A 361 6.08 9.55 34.42
N ASP A 362 6.13 9.72 35.75
CA ASP A 362 5.38 8.89 36.71
C ASP A 362 3.87 9.00 36.51
N LYS A 363 3.37 10.23 36.29
CA LYS A 363 1.94 10.48 36.09
C LYS A 363 1.41 9.83 34.81
N TYR A 364 2.20 9.81 33.74
CA TYR A 364 1.80 9.28 32.43
C TYR A 364 2.27 7.84 32.18
N ALA A 365 3.03 7.25 33.11
CA ALA A 365 3.37 5.83 33.11
C ALA A 365 2.14 4.94 33.35
N GLN A 366 1.12 5.43 34.06
CA GLN A 366 -0.12 4.70 34.29
C GLN A 366 -1.12 4.92 33.14
N PRO A 367 -1.94 3.91 32.77
CA PRO A 367 -3.02 4.07 31.82
C PRO A 367 -3.95 5.21 32.23
N GLN A 368 -4.01 6.26 31.41
CA GLN A 368 -4.93 7.36 31.63
C GLN A 368 -6.36 6.88 31.34
N PRO A 369 -7.36 7.19 32.19
CA PRO A 369 -8.74 6.90 31.85
C PRO A 369 -9.12 7.63 30.55
N GLU A 370 -9.81 6.93 29.63
CA GLU A 370 -10.35 7.41 28.34
C GLU A 370 -11.42 8.51 28.53
N ARG A 371 -11.08 9.62 29.21
CA ARG A 371 -12.04 10.63 29.68
C ARG A 371 -11.90 11.98 29.00
N PHE A 372 -10.91 12.19 28.13
CA PHE A 372 -10.69 13.48 27.51
C PHE A 372 -10.46 13.34 26.01
N TRP A 373 -11.35 13.98 25.24
CA TRP A 373 -11.12 14.32 23.84
C TRP A 373 -10.63 15.78 23.76
N PRO A 374 -9.58 16.09 22.98
CA PRO A 374 -8.75 15.16 22.20
C PRO A 374 -7.98 14.19 23.12
N LEU A 375 -7.75 12.97 22.61
CA LEU A 375 -6.93 11.96 23.30
C LEU A 375 -5.62 12.63 23.74
N ARG A 376 -5.35 12.63 25.05
CA ARG A 376 -4.02 13.00 25.55
C ARG A 376 -3.13 11.78 25.40
N GLY A 377 -1.96 11.97 24.79
CA GLY A 377 -0.98 10.91 24.60
C GLY A 377 -0.59 10.22 25.90
N GLY A 378 -0.22 8.96 25.78
CA GLY A 378 0.30 8.16 26.88
C GLY A 378 1.81 8.12 26.85
N VAL A 379 2.35 6.98 27.26
CA VAL A 379 3.79 6.71 27.35
C VAL A 379 4.51 6.98 26.02
N HIS A 380 3.99 6.50 24.89
CA HIS A 380 4.69 6.62 23.61
C HIS A 380 4.71 8.06 23.06
N GLU A 381 3.62 8.81 23.20
CA GLU A 381 3.59 10.20 22.75
C GLU A 381 4.48 11.09 23.63
N LEU A 382 4.51 10.85 24.94
CA LEU A 382 5.39 11.57 25.85
C LEU A 382 6.86 11.21 25.61
N ALA A 383 7.18 9.92 25.37
CA ALA A 383 8.52 9.47 25.00
C ALA A 383 9.03 10.19 23.73
N ARG A 384 8.17 10.38 22.73
CA ARG A 384 8.53 11.13 21.51
C ARG A 384 8.88 12.59 21.80
N THR A 385 8.11 13.26 22.65
CA THR A 385 8.44 14.64 23.09
C THR A 385 9.71 14.66 23.91
N LEU A 386 9.92 13.69 24.79
CA LEU A 386 11.13 13.55 25.59
C LEU A 386 12.36 13.38 24.69
N GLY A 387 12.30 12.50 23.67
CA GLY A 387 13.35 12.34 22.66
C GLY A 387 13.63 13.62 21.88
N SER A 388 12.59 14.36 21.45
CA SER A 388 12.79 15.65 20.77
C SER A 388 13.48 16.70 21.66
N ARG A 389 13.21 16.69 22.96
CA ARG A 389 13.86 17.57 23.95
C ARG A 389 15.30 17.15 24.21
N ALA A 390 15.54 15.84 24.30
CA ALA A 390 16.86 15.26 24.46
C ALA A 390 17.77 15.57 23.28
N GLN A 391 17.25 15.54 22.05
CA GLN A 391 18.01 15.95 20.85
C GLN A 391 18.44 17.43 20.90
N GLN A 392 17.66 18.31 21.52
CA GLN A 392 17.99 19.75 21.62
C GLN A 392 18.95 20.07 22.76
N HIS A 393 18.96 19.27 23.82
CA HIS A 393 19.79 19.46 25.01
C HIS A 393 20.43 18.13 25.47
N PRO A 394 21.34 17.55 24.67
CA PRO A 394 21.82 16.19 24.86
C PRO A 394 22.49 15.95 26.22
N ASP A 395 23.38 16.85 26.66
CA ASP A 395 24.11 16.69 27.93
C ASP A 395 23.16 16.64 29.13
N ARG A 396 22.23 17.60 29.20
CA ARG A 396 21.22 17.67 30.27
C ARG A 396 20.35 16.41 30.31
N PHE A 397 19.85 15.97 29.15
CA PHE A 397 18.97 14.81 29.11
C PHE A 397 19.73 13.48 29.28
N THR A 398 21.03 13.46 29.02
CA THR A 398 21.91 12.34 29.39
C THR A 398 22.03 12.23 30.91
N ASP A 399 22.32 13.33 31.61
CA ASP A 399 22.34 13.34 33.08
C ASP A 399 20.97 12.97 33.67
N PHE A 400 19.89 13.47 33.07
CA PHE A 400 18.52 13.12 33.46
C PHE A 400 18.20 11.62 33.24
N ALA A 401 18.67 11.02 32.14
CA ALA A 401 18.46 9.60 31.90
C ALA A 401 19.11 8.72 32.98
N LEU A 402 20.25 9.14 33.52
CA LEU A 402 20.95 8.45 34.62
C LEU A 402 20.18 8.48 35.95
N THR A 403 19.20 9.38 36.11
CA THR A 403 18.35 9.43 37.32
C THR A 403 17.06 8.62 37.18
N LEU A 404 16.74 8.09 35.99
CA LEU A 404 15.54 7.29 35.78
C LEU A 404 15.64 5.92 36.46
N SER A 405 14.57 5.54 37.16
CA SER A 405 14.48 4.28 37.93
C SER A 405 13.89 3.13 37.09
N PRO A 406 14.18 1.84 37.44
CA PRO A 406 13.69 0.64 36.73
C PRO A 406 12.17 0.48 36.61
N GLY A 407 11.38 1.22 37.40
CA GLY A 407 9.92 1.20 37.32
C GLY A 407 9.31 2.06 36.21
N SER A 408 10.13 2.83 35.48
CA SER A 408 9.66 3.68 34.38
C SER A 408 9.45 2.85 33.11
N PRO A 409 8.41 3.12 32.30
CA PRO A 409 8.25 2.47 31.01
C PRO A 409 9.51 2.61 30.13
N ALA A 410 9.98 1.49 29.58
CA ALA A 410 11.22 1.43 28.78
C ALA A 410 11.27 2.46 27.64
N ALA A 411 10.12 2.76 27.03
CA ALA A 411 9.98 3.74 25.96
C ALA A 411 10.58 5.12 26.30
N TYR A 412 10.52 5.57 27.56
CA TYR A 412 11.09 6.86 27.96
C TYR A 412 12.61 6.88 27.89
N LEU A 413 13.26 5.90 28.54
CA LEU A 413 14.71 5.82 28.55
C LEU A 413 15.23 5.52 27.14
N CYS A 414 14.60 4.61 26.41
CA CYS A 414 14.95 4.32 25.01
C CYS A 414 14.86 5.57 24.11
N ALA A 415 13.81 6.38 24.24
CA ALA A 415 13.66 7.59 23.43
C ALA A 415 14.72 8.66 23.74
N ILE A 416 15.19 8.76 24.99
CA ILE A 416 16.32 9.65 25.33
C ILE A 416 17.59 9.09 24.69
N VAL A 417 17.90 7.82 24.91
CA VAL A 417 19.11 7.16 24.42
C VAL A 417 19.23 7.31 22.89
N GLU A 418 18.18 6.99 22.14
CA GLU A 418 18.15 7.15 20.68
C GLU A 418 18.43 8.60 20.24
N ALA A 419 17.90 9.59 20.96
CA ALA A 419 18.02 11.00 20.62
C ALA A 419 19.39 11.61 20.96
N VAL A 420 20.02 11.19 22.06
CA VAL A 420 21.30 11.77 22.50
C VAL A 420 22.51 11.07 21.90
N THR A 421 22.42 9.78 21.56
CA THR A 421 23.56 8.96 21.07
C THR A 421 24.41 9.68 20.01
N PRO A 422 23.85 10.31 18.95
CA PRO A 422 24.65 10.96 17.92
C PRO A 422 25.49 12.16 18.40
N HIS A 423 25.24 12.65 19.61
CA HIS A 423 25.84 13.84 20.19
C HIS A 423 26.80 13.55 21.34
N LEU A 424 26.91 12.28 21.78
CA LEU A 424 27.75 11.90 22.91
C LEU A 424 29.12 11.38 22.47
N ASP A 425 30.14 11.68 23.29
CA ASP A 425 31.43 10.99 23.23
C ASP A 425 31.33 9.56 23.81
N ALA A 426 32.41 8.79 23.64
CA ALA A 426 32.45 7.39 24.05
C ALA A 426 32.25 7.19 25.57
N ASP A 427 32.79 8.08 26.42
CA ASP A 427 32.72 7.94 27.88
C ASP A 427 31.30 8.20 28.40
N HIS A 428 30.63 9.23 27.88
CA HIS A 428 29.24 9.55 28.24
C HIS A 428 28.28 8.49 27.68
N TRP A 429 28.52 8.02 26.46
CA TRP A 429 27.76 6.92 25.88
C TRP A 429 27.90 5.64 26.71
N GLU A 430 29.12 5.23 27.09
CA GLU A 430 29.37 4.04 27.90
C GLU A 430 28.53 4.06 29.19
N ARG A 431 28.61 5.17 29.93
CA ARG A 431 27.86 5.37 31.18
C ARG A 431 26.35 5.24 30.96
N LEU A 432 25.82 5.91 29.93
CA LEU A 432 24.39 5.89 29.63
C LEU A 432 23.91 4.51 29.17
N ALA A 433 24.67 3.83 28.31
CA ALA A 433 24.34 2.52 27.79
C ALA A 433 24.37 1.46 28.90
N LEU A 434 25.38 1.48 29.78
CA LEU A 434 25.44 0.60 30.95
C LEU A 434 24.28 0.82 31.91
N HIS A 435 23.95 2.08 32.21
CA HIS A 435 22.78 2.41 33.05
C HIS A 435 21.49 1.89 32.41
N THR A 436 21.33 2.09 31.10
CA THR A 436 20.15 1.65 30.35
C THR A 436 20.01 0.13 30.36
N HIS A 437 21.10 -0.60 30.13
CA HIS A 437 21.14 -2.05 30.24
C HIS A 437 20.79 -2.54 31.66
N GLN A 438 21.40 -1.95 32.69
CA GLN A 438 21.13 -2.30 34.09
C GLN A 438 19.68 -2.02 34.49
N THR A 439 19.07 -1.00 33.91
CA THR A 439 17.71 -0.55 34.23
C THR A 439 16.64 -1.38 33.51
N LEU A 440 16.83 -1.72 32.24
CA LEU A 440 15.81 -2.35 31.39
C LEU A 440 16.10 -3.82 31.01
N GLY A 441 17.32 -4.31 31.24
CA GLY A 441 17.71 -5.66 30.83
C GLY A 441 17.63 -5.86 29.32
N SER A 442 16.91 -6.90 28.88
CA SER A 442 16.75 -7.23 27.45
C SER A 442 15.91 -6.21 26.67
N GLU A 443 15.01 -5.46 27.33
CA GLU A 443 14.24 -4.40 26.66
C GLU A 443 15.12 -3.25 26.15
N ALA A 444 16.33 -3.06 26.71
CA ALA A 444 17.32 -2.11 26.21
C ALA A 444 18.02 -2.56 24.93
N ALA A 445 17.99 -3.86 24.61
CA ALA A 445 18.90 -4.45 23.64
C ALA A 445 18.74 -3.81 22.26
N SER A 446 17.50 -3.66 21.78
CA SER A 446 17.25 -3.07 20.45
C SER A 446 17.78 -1.64 20.35
N THR A 447 17.54 -0.82 21.38
CA THR A 447 17.96 0.59 21.46
C THR A 447 19.48 0.69 21.46
N ILE A 448 20.15 -0.04 22.35
CA ILE A 448 21.62 -0.02 22.49
C ILE A 448 22.28 -0.60 21.23
N CYS A 449 21.75 -1.70 20.69
CA CYS A 449 22.29 -2.32 19.47
C CYS A 449 22.22 -1.36 18.28
N ARG A 450 21.08 -0.70 18.04
CA ARG A 450 20.92 0.28 16.95
C ARG A 450 21.81 1.51 17.14
N ALA A 451 21.92 2.00 18.37
CA ALA A 451 22.83 3.09 18.72
C ALA A 451 24.28 2.73 18.36
N LEU A 452 24.77 1.56 18.79
CA LEU A 452 26.12 1.08 18.44
C LEU A 452 26.31 0.82 16.95
N GLN A 453 25.27 0.39 16.21
CA GLN A 453 25.35 0.25 14.75
C GLN A 453 25.52 1.61 14.07
N ALA A 454 24.90 2.67 14.59
CA ALA A 454 25.03 4.03 14.06
C ALA A 454 26.34 4.71 14.46
N THR A 455 26.86 4.43 15.66
CA THR A 455 28.10 5.01 16.20
C THR A 455 29.04 3.92 16.72
N PRO A 456 29.60 3.05 15.86
CA PRO A 456 30.43 1.92 16.28
C PRO A 456 31.73 2.34 16.99
N GLN A 457 32.23 3.55 16.71
CA GLN A 457 33.40 4.13 17.37
C GLN A 457 33.19 4.37 18.88
N ASN A 458 31.94 4.42 19.35
CA ASN A 458 31.61 4.62 20.76
C ASN A 458 31.58 3.29 21.55
N PHE A 459 31.82 2.15 20.90
CA PHE A 459 31.90 0.89 21.62
C PHE A 459 33.14 0.81 22.50
N THR A 460 32.96 0.32 23.73
CA THR A 460 34.04 0.16 24.69
C THR A 460 34.02 -1.27 25.27
N PRO A 461 35.15 -1.77 25.83
CA PRO A 461 35.19 -3.07 26.48
C PRO A 461 34.18 -3.23 27.62
N ALA A 462 33.79 -2.15 28.28
CA ALA A 462 32.82 -2.20 29.39
C ALA A 462 31.41 -2.60 28.92
N LEU A 463 31.06 -2.35 27.65
CA LEU A 463 29.77 -2.75 27.07
C LEU A 463 29.74 -4.21 26.61
N LEU A 464 30.88 -4.90 26.59
CA LEU A 464 30.98 -6.28 26.14
C LEU A 464 30.09 -7.25 26.94
N PRO A 465 30.01 -7.19 28.29
CA PRO A 465 29.10 -8.07 29.05
C PRO A 465 27.63 -7.86 28.71
N ALA A 466 27.21 -6.62 28.44
CA ALA A 466 25.83 -6.32 28.04
C ALA A 466 25.54 -6.93 26.65
N LEU A 467 26.46 -6.74 25.70
CA LEU A 467 26.35 -7.30 24.35
C LEU A 467 26.36 -8.85 24.38
N ASP A 468 27.26 -9.46 25.16
CA ASP A 468 27.32 -10.91 25.38
C ASP A 468 26.00 -11.44 25.97
N GLY A 469 25.42 -10.73 26.95
CA GLY A 469 24.10 -11.02 27.49
C GLY A 469 23.00 -11.03 26.41
N TYR A 470 23.01 -10.06 25.49
CA TYR A 470 22.05 -10.02 24.39
C TYR A 470 22.22 -11.17 23.39
N THR A 471 23.44 -11.70 23.22
CA THR A 471 23.65 -12.88 22.36
C THR A 471 23.11 -14.18 22.97
N THR A 472 22.75 -14.18 24.25
CA THR A 472 22.22 -15.34 24.99
C THR A 472 20.80 -15.11 25.50
N ASP A 473 20.14 -14.06 25.02
CA ASP A 473 18.73 -13.79 25.33
C ASP A 473 17.88 -15.04 25.02
N PRO A 474 17.02 -15.52 25.93
CA PRO A 474 16.25 -16.74 25.72
C PRO A 474 15.24 -16.63 24.57
N GLN A 475 14.86 -15.43 24.16
CA GLN A 475 13.85 -15.21 23.12
C GLN A 475 14.47 -14.71 21.79
N PRO A 476 13.98 -15.19 20.64
CA PRO A 476 13.00 -16.26 20.50
C PRO A 476 13.61 -17.65 20.75
N GLU A 477 12.79 -18.59 21.22
CA GLU A 477 13.20 -20.00 21.38
C GLU A 477 13.23 -20.76 20.04
N GLU A 478 12.33 -20.40 19.12
CA GLU A 478 12.16 -21.02 17.80
C GLU A 478 11.92 -19.98 16.71
N ASP A 479 12.08 -20.37 15.44
CA ASP A 479 11.68 -19.50 14.32
C ASP A 479 10.17 -19.27 14.32
N VAL A 480 9.73 -18.01 14.35
CA VAL A 480 8.32 -17.67 14.15
C VAL A 480 7.96 -17.84 12.67
N ARG A 481 7.42 -19.02 12.32
CA ARG A 481 7.10 -19.41 10.93
C ARG A 481 5.63 -19.17 10.55
N ASP A 482 4.79 -18.85 11.53
CA ASP A 482 3.35 -18.64 11.35
C ASP A 482 3.05 -17.21 10.87
N ALA A 483 1.93 -17.08 10.14
CA ALA A 483 1.38 -15.78 9.79
C ALA A 483 1.12 -14.97 11.06
N GLY A 484 1.59 -13.72 11.11
CA GLY A 484 1.31 -12.84 12.22
C GLY A 484 -0.20 -12.63 12.43
N THR A 485 -0.59 -11.93 13.50
CA THR A 485 -1.99 -11.53 13.78
C THR A 485 -2.70 -10.81 12.64
N HIS A 486 -1.94 -10.33 11.65
CA HIS A 486 -2.38 -9.62 10.46
C HIS A 486 -2.36 -10.48 9.18
N GLY A 487 -2.12 -11.80 9.30
CA GLY A 487 -2.11 -12.73 8.17
C GLY A 487 -0.84 -12.69 7.30
N THR A 488 0.18 -11.92 7.67
CA THR A 488 1.42 -11.75 6.89
C THR A 488 2.50 -12.74 7.32
N ARG A 489 3.13 -13.43 6.35
CA ARG A 489 4.33 -14.25 6.56
C ARG A 489 5.56 -13.33 6.59
N THR A 490 6.27 -13.28 7.73
CA THR A 490 7.50 -12.49 7.88
C THR A 490 8.71 -13.28 7.35
N ASP A 491 9.59 -12.67 6.56
CA ASP A 491 10.83 -13.31 6.11
C ASP A 491 11.85 -13.47 7.26
N LEU A 492 12.81 -14.39 7.12
CA LEU A 492 13.77 -14.74 8.17
C LEU A 492 14.64 -13.55 8.62
N LEU A 493 15.01 -12.66 7.69
CA LEU A 493 15.84 -11.51 8.02
C LEU A 493 15.05 -10.51 8.86
N THR A 494 13.81 -10.20 8.46
CA THR A 494 12.93 -9.33 9.25
C THR A 494 12.62 -9.92 10.63
N ALA A 495 12.39 -11.24 10.72
CA ALA A 495 12.20 -11.93 12.00
C ALA A 495 13.44 -11.81 12.89
N GLY A 496 14.64 -12.01 12.32
CA GLY A 496 15.91 -11.88 13.04
C GLY A 496 16.20 -10.45 13.49
N MET A 497 15.92 -9.46 12.65
CA MET A 497 16.04 -8.03 13.00
C MET A 497 15.13 -7.61 14.17
N ASN A 498 14.03 -8.32 14.41
CA ASN A 498 13.12 -8.05 15.52
C ASN A 498 13.45 -8.88 16.78
N ALA A 499 14.42 -9.78 16.72
CA ALA A 499 14.91 -10.55 17.87
C ALA A 499 16.13 -9.88 18.51
N THR A 500 16.25 -9.99 19.84
CA THR A 500 17.39 -9.49 20.60
C THR A 500 18.72 -10.06 20.10
N ARG A 501 18.80 -11.39 19.95
CA ARG A 501 20.01 -12.07 19.46
C ARG A 501 20.38 -11.67 18.02
N GLY A 502 19.39 -11.45 17.15
CA GLY A 502 19.61 -11.01 15.78
C GLY A 502 20.08 -9.55 15.69
N GLN A 503 19.54 -8.65 16.52
CA GLN A 503 20.07 -7.28 16.65
C GLN A 503 21.50 -7.27 17.19
N ALA A 504 21.82 -8.10 18.19
CA ALA A 504 23.18 -8.25 18.69
C ALA A 504 24.13 -8.71 17.59
N ALA A 505 23.71 -9.66 16.73
CA ALA A 505 24.49 -10.11 15.59
C ALA A 505 24.81 -8.99 14.58
N LEU A 506 23.82 -8.16 14.24
CA LEU A 506 24.03 -7.00 13.35
C LEU A 506 24.93 -5.94 13.99
N THR A 507 24.84 -5.74 15.32
CA THR A 507 25.74 -4.85 16.05
C THR A 507 27.17 -5.37 16.03
N VAL A 508 27.39 -6.66 16.32
CA VAL A 508 28.73 -7.27 16.22
C VAL A 508 29.30 -7.09 14.81
N ALA A 509 28.47 -7.24 13.76
CA ALA A 509 28.88 -6.97 12.39
C ALA A 509 29.34 -5.52 12.18
N ALA A 510 28.55 -4.53 12.64
CA ALA A 510 28.89 -3.12 12.51
C ALA A 510 30.22 -2.77 13.20
N LEU A 511 30.44 -3.30 14.41
CA LEU A 511 31.69 -3.12 15.15
C LEU A 511 32.90 -3.71 14.41
N LEU A 512 32.76 -4.92 13.87
CA LEU A 512 33.82 -5.55 13.09
C LEU A 512 34.07 -4.83 11.75
N PHE A 513 33.05 -4.30 11.07
CA PHE A 513 33.31 -3.49 9.87
C PHE A 513 34.10 -2.22 10.19
N HIS A 514 33.83 -1.61 11.35
CA HIS A 514 34.50 -0.42 11.84
C HIS A 514 35.97 -0.67 12.17
N GLY A 515 36.30 -1.69 12.98
CA GLY A 515 37.68 -1.92 13.42
C GLY A 515 37.95 -3.32 13.99
N SER A 516 39.22 -3.57 14.32
CA SER A 516 39.72 -4.85 14.87
C SER A 516 40.09 -4.80 16.35
N GLU A 517 39.85 -3.67 17.03
CA GLU A 517 40.30 -3.43 18.42
C GLU A 517 39.76 -4.47 19.42
N HIS A 518 38.56 -4.99 19.17
CA HIS A 518 37.90 -6.00 20.01
C HIS A 518 37.76 -7.36 19.32
N LEU A 519 38.56 -7.62 18.29
CA LEU A 519 38.43 -8.79 17.41
C LEU A 519 38.31 -10.10 18.21
N HIS A 520 39.21 -10.35 19.16
CA HIS A 520 39.20 -11.62 19.92
C HIS A 520 37.87 -11.86 20.67
N ALA A 521 37.33 -10.83 21.33
CA ALA A 521 36.07 -10.94 22.06
C ALA A 521 34.87 -11.07 21.11
N LEU A 522 34.84 -10.28 20.05
CA LEU A 522 33.74 -10.29 19.08
C LEU A 522 33.71 -11.58 18.27
N THR A 523 34.85 -12.18 17.93
CA THR A 523 34.93 -13.47 17.24
C THR A 523 34.18 -14.56 18.00
N LEU A 524 34.29 -14.63 19.33
CA LEU A 524 33.55 -15.60 20.14
C LEU A 524 32.03 -15.41 20.02
N LEU A 525 31.57 -14.16 19.97
CA LEU A 525 30.14 -13.83 19.78
C LEU A 525 29.67 -14.21 18.38
N VAL A 526 30.46 -13.91 17.35
CA VAL A 526 30.16 -14.29 15.95
C VAL A 526 30.01 -15.79 15.82
N THR A 527 30.98 -16.57 16.31
CA THR A 527 30.94 -18.04 16.20
C THR A 527 29.73 -18.63 16.94
N ARG A 528 29.33 -18.07 18.09
CA ARG A 528 28.12 -18.48 18.81
C ARG A 528 26.86 -18.20 18.00
N LEU A 529 26.69 -16.95 17.54
CA LEU A 529 25.49 -16.49 16.81
C LEU A 529 25.35 -17.16 15.43
N ALA A 530 26.47 -17.47 14.77
CA ALA A 530 26.48 -18.23 13.52
C ALA A 530 25.95 -19.67 13.69
N ASN A 531 26.04 -20.21 14.92
CA ASN A 531 25.57 -21.53 15.31
C ASN A 531 24.27 -21.49 16.13
N ASP A 532 23.55 -20.35 16.17
CA ASP A 532 22.30 -20.20 16.94
C ASP A 532 21.25 -21.24 16.54
N PRO A 533 20.44 -21.80 17.45
CA PRO A 533 19.39 -22.74 17.08
C PRO A 533 18.28 -22.10 16.22
N VAL A 534 18.09 -20.78 16.28
CA VAL A 534 17.06 -20.07 15.52
C VAL A 534 17.65 -19.58 14.19
N LEU A 535 17.03 -20.01 13.09
CA LEU A 535 17.50 -19.72 11.74
C LEU A 535 17.47 -18.23 11.41
N ALA A 536 16.45 -17.51 11.90
CA ALA A 536 16.34 -16.06 11.76
C ALA A 536 17.55 -15.32 12.37
N VAL A 537 18.09 -15.80 13.49
CA VAL A 537 19.30 -15.24 14.13
C VAL A 537 20.55 -15.56 13.30
N ARG A 538 20.69 -16.80 12.81
CA ARG A 538 21.81 -17.20 11.93
C ARG A 538 21.89 -16.32 10.68
N VAL A 539 20.74 -16.02 10.08
CA VAL A 539 20.66 -15.15 8.89
C VAL A 539 21.20 -13.75 9.19
N CYS A 540 20.91 -13.16 10.36
CA CYS A 540 21.53 -11.92 10.78
C CYS A 540 23.04 -12.07 11.05
N ALA A 541 23.45 -13.17 11.69
CA ALA A 541 24.85 -13.47 12.00
C ALA A 541 25.74 -13.61 10.76
N ALA A 542 25.17 -13.96 9.61
CA ALA A 542 25.91 -14.01 8.34
C ALA A 542 26.62 -12.68 8.01
N GLN A 543 26.02 -11.54 8.37
CA GLN A 543 26.64 -10.23 8.19
C GLN A 543 27.87 -10.05 9.11
N ALA A 544 27.84 -10.62 10.32
CA ALA A 544 28.96 -10.57 11.27
C ALA A 544 30.11 -11.49 10.86
N VAL A 545 29.80 -12.68 10.32
CA VAL A 545 30.79 -13.57 9.71
C VAL A 545 31.46 -12.90 8.52
N LEU A 546 30.68 -12.21 7.67
CA LEU A 546 31.22 -11.44 6.55
C LEU A 546 32.14 -10.30 7.04
N ALA A 547 31.77 -9.60 8.11
CA ALA A 547 32.62 -8.57 8.72
C ALA A 547 33.92 -9.16 9.29
N LEU A 548 33.84 -10.30 9.96
CA LEU A 548 34.99 -11.03 10.51
C LEU A 548 36.00 -11.41 9.43
N MET A 549 35.51 -11.73 8.22
CA MET A 549 36.34 -12.12 7.07
C MET A 549 37.34 -11.03 6.63
N LYS A 550 37.10 -9.76 6.99
CA LYS A 550 38.05 -8.66 6.77
C LYS A 550 39.30 -8.76 7.65
N HIS A 551 39.18 -9.39 8.82
CA HIS A 551 40.22 -9.40 9.87
C HIS A 551 40.84 -10.77 10.07
N ASP A 552 40.01 -11.82 10.09
CA ASP A 552 40.43 -13.21 10.22
C ASP A 552 39.69 -14.07 9.18
N PRO A 553 40.23 -14.16 7.95
CA PRO A 553 39.58 -14.89 6.87
C PRO A 553 39.36 -16.37 7.18
N GLN A 554 40.30 -17.02 7.88
CA GLN A 554 40.23 -18.47 8.11
C GLN A 554 39.13 -18.80 9.12
N ILE A 555 39.09 -18.11 10.27
CA ILE A 555 38.00 -18.30 11.24
C ILE A 555 36.65 -17.93 10.64
N ALA A 556 36.60 -16.88 9.80
CA ALA A 556 35.37 -16.49 9.13
C ALA A 556 34.87 -17.56 8.14
N LEU A 557 35.76 -18.19 7.37
CA LEU A 557 35.41 -19.28 6.45
C LEU A 557 34.94 -20.52 7.21
N ASP A 558 35.63 -20.90 8.30
CA ASP A 558 35.20 -21.99 9.18
C ASP A 558 33.83 -21.74 9.79
N THR A 559 33.60 -20.52 10.25
CA THR A 559 32.31 -20.11 10.82
C THR A 559 31.21 -20.02 9.76
N ALA A 560 31.54 -19.56 8.54
CA ALA A 560 30.60 -19.51 7.42
C ALA A 560 30.15 -20.91 7.01
N GLU A 561 31.06 -21.88 6.94
CA GLU A 561 30.73 -23.27 6.64
C GLU A 561 29.78 -23.86 7.71
N GLN A 562 30.06 -23.61 9.00
CA GLN A 562 29.17 -24.03 10.09
C GLN A 562 27.77 -23.39 10.00
N LEU A 563 27.71 -22.10 9.67
CA LEU A 563 26.45 -21.36 9.49
C LEU A 563 25.63 -21.95 8.33
N LEU A 564 26.26 -22.17 7.18
CA LEU A 564 25.63 -22.65 5.95
C LEU A 564 25.33 -24.15 5.99
N ASN A 565 26.02 -24.93 6.83
CA ASN A 565 25.78 -26.35 7.04
C ASN A 565 24.61 -26.61 8.00
N HIS A 566 23.46 -25.99 7.71
CA HIS A 566 22.23 -26.18 8.46
C HIS A 566 21.32 -27.25 7.81
N GLN A 567 20.51 -27.94 8.61
CA GLN A 567 19.57 -28.96 8.10
C GLN A 567 18.45 -28.31 7.28
N ASP A 568 17.95 -27.16 7.72
CA ASP A 568 16.95 -26.37 7.01
C ASP A 568 17.60 -25.58 5.87
N ALA A 569 17.18 -25.86 4.63
CA ALA A 569 17.70 -25.19 3.44
C ALA A 569 17.33 -23.69 3.38
N ASN A 570 16.33 -23.24 4.15
CA ASN A 570 15.92 -21.83 4.19
C ASN A 570 17.04 -20.90 4.68
N VAL A 571 18.15 -21.42 5.21
CA VAL A 571 19.37 -20.64 5.49
C VAL A 571 19.86 -19.86 4.27
N TYR A 572 19.65 -20.40 3.06
CA TYR A 572 20.04 -19.74 1.81
C TYR A 572 19.01 -18.69 1.33
N ASN A 573 17.84 -18.60 1.97
CA ASN A 573 16.74 -17.73 1.56
C ASN A 573 16.79 -16.37 2.28
N ALA A 574 17.94 -15.71 2.25
CA ALA A 574 18.11 -14.36 2.77
C ALA A 574 19.28 -13.63 2.10
N SER A 575 19.17 -12.31 1.96
CA SER A 575 20.18 -11.49 1.28
C SER A 575 21.53 -11.44 2.01
N THR A 576 21.54 -11.52 3.34
CA THR A 576 22.77 -11.53 4.15
C THR A 576 23.57 -12.83 3.96
N THR A 577 22.89 -13.98 3.95
CA THR A 577 23.53 -15.29 3.71
C THR A 577 23.96 -15.44 2.27
N GLN A 578 23.20 -14.90 1.31
CA GLN A 578 23.59 -14.81 -0.09
C GLN A 578 24.90 -14.03 -0.28
N ARG A 579 25.01 -12.83 0.33
CA ARG A 579 26.25 -12.02 0.29
C ARG A 579 27.43 -12.75 0.92
N LEU A 580 27.22 -13.42 2.05
CA LEU A 580 28.25 -14.25 2.67
C LEU A 580 28.70 -15.37 1.72
N LEU A 581 27.76 -16.13 1.16
CA LEU A 581 28.06 -17.23 0.23
C LEU A 581 28.84 -16.76 -1.00
N ILE A 582 28.49 -15.61 -1.58
CA ILE A 582 29.24 -15.02 -2.70
C ILE A 582 30.70 -14.73 -2.28
N ASN A 583 30.90 -14.10 -1.12
CA ASN A 583 32.25 -13.76 -0.64
C ASN A 583 33.08 -15.00 -0.28
N THR A 584 32.45 -16.06 0.23
CA THR A 584 33.14 -17.33 0.51
C THR A 584 33.51 -18.06 -0.78
N LEU A 585 32.63 -18.06 -1.80
CA LEU A 585 32.90 -18.66 -3.12
C LEU A 585 34.06 -17.97 -3.84
N VAL A 586 34.17 -16.64 -3.79
CA VAL A 586 35.30 -15.91 -4.40
C VAL A 586 36.64 -16.28 -3.74
N ARG A 587 36.64 -16.65 -2.46
CA ARG A 587 37.87 -16.95 -1.70
C ARG A 587 38.26 -18.43 -1.73
N GLU A 588 37.32 -19.33 -1.46
CA GLU A 588 37.55 -20.77 -1.44
C GLU A 588 36.44 -21.52 -2.22
N PRO A 589 36.46 -21.45 -3.57
CA PRO A 589 35.43 -22.04 -4.43
C PRO A 589 35.11 -23.50 -4.11
N SER A 590 36.15 -24.34 -4.02
CA SER A 590 36.03 -25.79 -3.81
C SER A 590 35.38 -26.13 -2.48
N ARG A 591 35.55 -25.29 -1.46
CA ARG A 591 34.97 -25.51 -0.13
C ARG A 591 33.47 -25.20 -0.11
N PHE A 592 33.04 -24.15 -0.80
CA PHE A 592 31.66 -23.66 -0.73
C PHE A 592 30.78 -24.06 -1.93
N ALA A 593 31.35 -24.70 -2.96
CA ALA A 593 30.61 -25.17 -4.13
C ALA A 593 29.41 -26.05 -3.77
N ALA A 594 29.55 -26.97 -2.81
CA ALA A 594 28.46 -27.84 -2.38
C ALA A 594 27.27 -27.06 -1.79
N HIS A 595 27.53 -25.92 -1.12
CA HIS A 595 26.48 -25.06 -0.58
C HIS A 595 25.73 -24.32 -1.69
N LEU A 596 26.44 -23.80 -2.69
CA LEU A 596 25.79 -23.21 -3.86
C LEU A 596 24.98 -24.25 -4.64
N ALA A 597 25.52 -25.45 -4.85
CA ALA A 597 24.80 -26.55 -5.50
C ALA A 597 23.50 -26.90 -4.76
N ARG A 598 23.55 -26.99 -3.41
CA ARG A 598 22.35 -27.23 -2.58
C ARG A 598 21.34 -26.08 -2.69
N ALA A 599 21.78 -24.83 -2.68
CA ALA A 599 20.91 -23.67 -2.82
C ALA A 599 20.24 -23.59 -4.20
N LEU A 600 20.96 -23.95 -5.27
CA LEU A 600 20.43 -24.03 -6.63
C LEU A 600 19.31 -25.06 -6.78
N GLN A 601 19.35 -26.15 -6.00
CA GLN A 601 18.27 -27.15 -5.92
C GLN A 601 17.12 -26.74 -4.99
N GLY A 602 17.16 -25.53 -4.45
CA GLY A 602 16.12 -24.93 -3.61
C GLY A 602 14.78 -24.75 -4.32
N ARG A 603 13.76 -24.31 -3.58
CA ARG A 603 12.42 -23.99 -4.11
C ARG A 603 12.12 -22.51 -3.94
N GLY A 604 11.33 -21.95 -4.87
CA GLY A 604 10.90 -20.55 -4.82
C GLY A 604 12.09 -19.59 -4.82
N ASP A 605 12.00 -18.53 -4.02
CA ASP A 605 12.96 -17.43 -3.92
C ASP A 605 14.41 -17.90 -3.67
N MET A 606 14.60 -19.04 -2.99
CA MET A 606 15.92 -19.62 -2.73
C MET A 606 16.69 -19.95 -4.01
N ALA A 607 16.02 -20.57 -4.99
CA ALA A 607 16.67 -20.95 -6.25
C ALA A 607 17.04 -19.72 -7.08
N GLU A 608 16.21 -18.69 -7.03
CA GLU A 608 16.46 -17.42 -7.70
C GLU A 608 17.67 -16.68 -7.08
N LEU A 609 17.72 -16.56 -5.75
CA LEU A 609 18.88 -16.00 -5.03
C LEU A 609 20.17 -16.79 -5.29
N ALA A 610 20.07 -18.13 -5.34
CA ALA A 610 21.20 -18.99 -5.68
C ALA A 610 21.67 -18.79 -7.12
N GLY A 611 20.74 -18.58 -8.07
CA GLY A 611 21.04 -18.22 -9.45
C GLY A 611 21.80 -16.90 -9.57
N GLN A 612 21.42 -15.90 -8.76
CA GLN A 612 22.19 -14.65 -8.66
C GLN A 612 23.61 -14.90 -8.12
N SER A 613 23.76 -15.70 -7.05
CA SER A 613 25.08 -16.06 -6.52
C SER A 613 25.95 -16.80 -7.53
N TRP A 614 25.35 -17.72 -8.30
CA TRP A 614 26.01 -18.43 -9.39
C TRP A 614 26.48 -17.49 -10.50
N ALA A 615 25.67 -16.52 -10.90
CA ALA A 615 26.05 -15.54 -11.92
C ALA A 615 27.20 -14.65 -11.45
N VAL A 616 27.20 -14.21 -10.19
CA VAL A 616 28.34 -13.48 -9.60
C VAL A 616 29.59 -14.36 -9.58
N ALA A 617 29.48 -15.63 -9.19
CA ALA A 617 30.60 -16.55 -9.21
C ALA A 617 31.15 -16.78 -10.64
N THR A 618 30.27 -16.81 -11.64
CA THR A 618 30.64 -16.88 -13.05
C THR A 618 31.43 -15.64 -13.49
N ILE A 619 30.93 -14.45 -13.17
CA ILE A 619 31.58 -13.16 -13.46
C ILE A 619 32.98 -13.09 -12.83
N GLN A 620 33.13 -13.58 -11.61
CA GLN A 620 34.40 -13.60 -10.87
C GLN A 620 35.33 -14.76 -11.28
N GLY A 621 34.90 -15.65 -12.18
CA GLY A 621 35.69 -16.80 -12.62
C GLY A 621 35.94 -17.84 -11.51
N CYS A 622 35.05 -17.94 -10.53
CA CYS A 622 35.21 -18.79 -9.35
C CYS A 622 34.24 -20.00 -9.32
N LEU A 623 33.68 -20.39 -10.47
CA LEU A 623 32.94 -21.66 -10.58
C LEU A 623 33.88 -22.85 -10.50
N THR A 624 33.43 -23.90 -9.81
CA THR A 624 34.12 -25.20 -9.76
C THR A 624 33.49 -26.17 -10.76
N PRO A 625 34.21 -27.22 -11.19
CA PRO A 625 33.69 -28.21 -12.14
C PRO A 625 32.42 -28.95 -11.68
N ASP A 626 32.16 -28.98 -10.37
CA ASP A 626 31.00 -29.65 -9.76
C ASP A 626 29.72 -28.79 -9.80
N LEU A 627 29.84 -27.52 -10.18
CA LEU A 627 28.73 -26.60 -10.36
C LEU A 627 28.31 -26.53 -11.83
N PRO A 628 27.06 -26.11 -12.12
CA PRO A 628 26.65 -25.79 -13.48
C PRO A 628 27.64 -24.82 -14.14
N ASN A 629 28.07 -25.07 -15.37
CA ASN A 629 29.05 -24.23 -16.07
C ASN A 629 28.42 -23.28 -17.08
N SER A 630 27.12 -23.40 -17.31
CA SER A 630 26.37 -22.58 -18.25
C SER A 630 24.93 -22.39 -17.76
N THR A 631 24.24 -21.40 -18.32
CA THR A 631 22.89 -21.04 -17.89
C THR A 631 21.87 -22.14 -18.21
N ASP A 632 22.07 -22.94 -19.26
CA ASP A 632 21.17 -24.05 -19.65
C ASP A 632 21.15 -25.22 -18.66
N GLU A 633 22.22 -25.39 -17.89
CA GLU A 633 22.30 -26.40 -16.82
C GLU A 633 21.55 -25.97 -15.54
N LEU A 634 21.15 -24.70 -15.43
CA LEU A 634 20.36 -24.18 -14.32
C LEU A 634 18.86 -24.45 -14.52
N ASN A 635 18.13 -24.64 -13.41
CA ASN A 635 16.67 -24.66 -13.44
C ASN A 635 16.09 -23.25 -13.75
N ALA A 636 14.81 -23.21 -14.11
CA ALA A 636 14.16 -21.96 -14.54
C ALA A 636 14.27 -20.82 -13.51
N LEU A 637 14.04 -21.10 -12.22
CA LEU A 637 14.13 -20.07 -11.17
C LEU A 637 15.56 -19.55 -10.99
N ALA A 638 16.56 -20.42 -11.02
CA ALA A 638 17.96 -20.01 -10.97
C ALA A 638 18.38 -19.21 -12.21
N ARG A 639 17.87 -19.56 -13.41
CA ARG A 639 18.10 -18.76 -14.61
C ARG A 639 17.50 -17.35 -14.50
N ARG A 640 16.34 -17.19 -13.84
CA ARG A 640 15.73 -15.86 -13.62
C ARG A 640 16.64 -14.96 -12.80
N GLY A 641 17.21 -15.50 -11.72
CA GLY A 641 18.15 -14.79 -10.87
C GLY A 641 19.46 -14.46 -11.59
N ALA A 642 20.03 -15.44 -12.32
CA ALA A 642 21.24 -15.24 -13.11
C ALA A 642 21.05 -14.16 -14.19
N ALA A 643 19.91 -14.17 -14.88
CA ALA A 643 19.57 -13.17 -15.90
C ALA A 643 19.55 -11.75 -15.35
N SER A 644 19.05 -11.54 -14.13
CA SER A 644 19.06 -10.23 -13.47
C SER A 644 20.48 -9.74 -13.22
N VAL A 645 21.36 -10.61 -12.70
CA VAL A 645 22.75 -10.23 -12.40
C VAL A 645 23.53 -9.91 -13.68
N PHE A 646 23.38 -10.71 -14.75
CA PHE A 646 24.05 -10.41 -16.01
C PHE A 646 23.50 -9.15 -16.68
N ALA A 647 22.22 -8.85 -16.53
CA ALA A 647 21.62 -7.61 -17.03
C ALA A 647 22.19 -6.37 -16.33
N ASP A 648 22.44 -6.44 -15.02
CA ASP A 648 23.06 -5.38 -14.23
C ASP A 648 24.60 -5.27 -14.45
N ASN A 649 25.21 -6.26 -15.09
CA ASN A 649 26.66 -6.33 -15.36
C ASN A 649 26.91 -6.53 -16.86
N ILE A 650 26.50 -5.52 -17.65
CA ILE A 650 26.43 -5.61 -19.12
C ILE A 650 27.76 -5.97 -19.81
N ASP A 651 28.91 -5.72 -19.18
CA ASP A 651 30.23 -6.14 -19.66
C ASP A 651 30.35 -7.68 -19.83
N HIS A 652 29.49 -8.44 -19.16
CA HIS A 652 29.38 -9.89 -19.25
C HIS A 652 28.24 -10.34 -20.18
N TYR A 653 27.92 -9.53 -21.20
CA TYR A 653 26.82 -9.79 -22.15
C TYR A 653 26.81 -11.15 -22.87
N PRO A 654 27.92 -11.90 -23.09
CA PRO A 654 27.83 -13.19 -23.76
C PRO A 654 26.89 -14.18 -23.05
N HIS A 655 26.72 -14.03 -21.73
CA HIS A 655 25.77 -14.83 -20.95
C HIS A 655 24.30 -14.42 -21.16
N LEU A 656 24.03 -13.21 -21.65
CA LEU A 656 22.67 -12.74 -21.99
C LEU A 656 22.18 -13.30 -23.33
N LEU A 657 23.08 -13.57 -24.27
CA LEU A 657 22.75 -14.04 -25.62
C LEU A 657 21.79 -15.26 -25.63
N PRO A 658 22.05 -16.36 -24.90
CA PRO A 658 21.11 -17.47 -24.85
C PRO A 658 19.79 -17.14 -24.13
N LEU A 659 19.83 -16.22 -23.16
CA LEU A 659 18.69 -15.90 -22.29
C LEU A 659 17.59 -15.11 -23.00
N PHE A 660 17.90 -14.40 -24.10
CA PHE A 660 16.87 -13.79 -24.94
C PHE A 660 15.94 -14.81 -25.62
N ASN A 661 16.34 -16.07 -25.68
CA ASN A 661 15.57 -17.16 -26.28
C ASN A 661 15.07 -18.19 -25.27
N ASP A 662 15.20 -17.92 -23.97
CA ASP A 662 14.75 -18.81 -22.90
C ASP A 662 13.24 -19.09 -23.00
N ASP A 663 12.84 -20.30 -22.64
CA ASP A 663 11.43 -20.70 -22.64
C ASP A 663 10.64 -20.01 -21.52
N ASP A 664 11.30 -19.64 -20.42
CA ASP A 664 10.69 -18.90 -19.32
C ASP A 664 10.62 -17.39 -19.63
N ALA A 665 9.41 -16.82 -19.57
CA ALA A 665 9.18 -15.41 -19.87
C ALA A 665 9.83 -14.46 -18.87
N ASP A 666 9.94 -14.83 -17.58
CA ASP A 666 10.57 -13.99 -16.57
C ASP A 666 12.10 -13.96 -16.73
N VAL A 667 12.71 -15.04 -17.25
CA VAL A 667 14.13 -15.06 -17.63
C VAL A 667 14.38 -14.08 -18.76
N ARG A 668 13.56 -14.14 -19.82
CA ARG A 668 13.65 -13.21 -20.96
C ARG A 668 13.46 -11.76 -20.51
N LYS A 669 12.48 -11.51 -19.63
CA LYS A 669 12.24 -10.19 -19.04
C LYS A 669 13.45 -9.66 -18.29
N ASN A 670 14.03 -10.44 -17.38
CA ASN A 670 15.19 -10.02 -16.60
C ASN A 670 16.41 -9.78 -17.50
N ALA A 671 16.69 -10.68 -18.45
CA ALA A 671 17.80 -10.52 -19.40
C ALA A 671 17.64 -9.24 -20.26
N SER A 672 16.42 -8.91 -20.67
CA SER A 672 16.13 -7.74 -21.51
C SER A 672 16.42 -6.41 -20.81
N GLN A 673 16.46 -6.38 -19.47
CA GLN A 673 16.79 -5.16 -18.72
C GLN A 673 18.17 -4.62 -19.07
N GLY A 674 19.13 -5.50 -19.39
CA GLY A 674 20.48 -5.14 -19.81
C GLY A 674 20.51 -4.29 -21.09
N MET A 675 19.45 -4.32 -21.90
CA MET A 675 19.36 -3.45 -23.08
C MET A 675 19.38 -1.96 -22.72
N ARG A 676 19.01 -1.58 -21.50
CA ARG A 676 19.08 -0.17 -21.05
C ARG A 676 20.52 0.38 -21.03
N GLN A 677 21.51 -0.49 -20.84
CA GLN A 677 22.93 -0.14 -20.72
C GLN A 677 23.75 -0.63 -21.92
N VAL A 678 23.11 -1.12 -22.99
CA VAL A 678 23.82 -1.77 -24.12
C VAL A 678 24.85 -0.86 -24.81
N PHE A 679 24.64 0.45 -24.78
CA PHE A 679 25.55 1.43 -25.39
C PHE A 679 26.69 1.88 -24.46
N ASP A 680 26.80 1.28 -23.27
CA ASP A 680 27.99 1.41 -22.42
C ASP A 680 29.10 0.42 -22.85
N LEU A 681 28.74 -0.61 -23.63
CA LEU A 681 29.68 -1.57 -24.23
C LEU A 681 30.51 -0.97 -25.37
N PHE A 682 31.61 -1.64 -25.73
CA PHE A 682 32.32 -1.30 -26.96
C PHE A 682 31.42 -1.50 -28.19
N PRO A 683 31.58 -0.68 -29.26
CA PRO A 683 30.66 -0.70 -30.41
C PRO A 683 30.40 -2.08 -31.03
N ALA A 684 31.43 -2.93 -31.16
CA ALA A 684 31.28 -4.27 -31.72
C ALA A 684 30.45 -5.21 -30.83
N GLN A 685 30.60 -5.07 -29.51
CA GLN A 685 29.88 -5.86 -28.50
C GLN A 685 28.42 -5.41 -28.40
N ALA A 686 28.18 -4.10 -28.38
CA ALA A 686 26.84 -3.53 -28.45
C ALA A 686 26.11 -4.00 -29.72
N GLU A 687 26.79 -3.99 -30.86
CA GLU A 687 26.25 -4.44 -32.14
C GLU A 687 25.88 -5.93 -32.14
N GLU A 688 26.73 -6.80 -31.58
CA GLU A 688 26.42 -8.22 -31.40
C GLU A 688 25.20 -8.43 -30.50
N LEU A 689 25.19 -7.79 -29.33
CA LEU A 689 24.14 -7.95 -28.34
C LEU A 689 22.78 -7.43 -28.83
N VAL A 690 22.76 -6.25 -29.47
CA VAL A 690 21.54 -5.69 -30.06
C VAL A 690 20.99 -6.63 -31.13
N ARG A 691 21.82 -7.18 -32.03
CA ARG A 691 21.34 -8.12 -33.05
C ARG A 691 20.75 -9.38 -32.43
N ALA A 692 21.45 -9.97 -31.46
CA ALA A 692 20.96 -11.14 -30.76
C ALA A 692 19.62 -10.89 -30.05
N PHE A 693 19.44 -9.71 -29.47
CA PHE A 693 18.17 -9.30 -28.89
C PHE A 693 17.08 -9.16 -29.96
N LEU A 694 17.32 -8.41 -31.04
CA LEU A 694 16.36 -8.17 -32.13
C LEU A 694 15.89 -9.47 -32.83
N ASP A 695 16.75 -10.48 -32.87
CA ASP A 695 16.45 -11.80 -33.44
C ASP A 695 15.85 -12.78 -32.41
N GLY A 696 15.88 -12.42 -31.12
CA GLY A 696 15.48 -13.29 -30.01
C GLY A 696 13.98 -13.24 -29.67
N LYS A 697 13.51 -14.27 -28.94
CA LYS A 697 12.13 -14.36 -28.42
C LYS A 697 11.77 -13.23 -27.44
N ALA A 698 12.77 -12.59 -26.81
CA ALA A 698 12.55 -11.54 -25.82
C ALA A 698 12.17 -10.19 -26.45
N PHE A 699 12.60 -9.91 -27.68
CA PHE A 699 12.40 -8.62 -28.33
C PHE A 699 10.93 -8.17 -28.43
N PRO A 700 9.97 -9.00 -28.89
CA PRO A 700 8.57 -8.59 -28.99
C PRO A 700 7.96 -8.08 -27.68
N ASP A 701 8.32 -8.74 -26.57
CA ASP A 701 7.76 -8.47 -25.26
C ASP A 701 8.49 -7.32 -24.56
N HIS A 702 9.78 -7.07 -24.87
CA HIS A 702 10.67 -6.23 -24.06
C HIS A 702 11.45 -5.14 -24.82
N LEU A 703 11.04 -4.78 -26.05
CA LEU A 703 11.74 -3.76 -26.86
C LEU A 703 11.86 -2.36 -26.21
N GLU A 704 11.06 -2.08 -25.17
CA GLU A 704 11.06 -0.79 -24.45
C GLU A 704 12.43 -0.48 -23.83
N HIS A 705 13.17 -1.51 -23.42
CA HIS A 705 14.49 -1.35 -22.84
C HIS A 705 15.51 -0.83 -23.87
N LEU A 706 15.45 -1.33 -25.10
CA LEU A 706 16.31 -0.88 -26.20
C LEU A 706 15.88 0.50 -26.73
N ALA A 707 14.57 0.75 -26.84
CA ALA A 707 14.04 2.06 -27.23
C ALA A 707 14.51 3.16 -26.25
N PHE A 708 14.43 2.88 -24.95
CA PHE A 708 14.94 3.78 -23.92
C PHE A 708 16.46 4.02 -24.04
N ALA A 709 17.26 2.97 -24.24
CA ALA A 709 18.72 3.12 -24.39
C ALA A 709 19.12 4.00 -25.58
N LEU A 710 18.41 3.87 -26.70
CA LEU A 710 18.62 4.71 -27.89
C LEU A 710 18.32 6.19 -27.63
N TYR A 711 17.35 6.46 -26.76
CA TYR A 711 16.97 7.80 -26.35
C TYR A 711 17.95 8.41 -25.34
N ASP A 712 18.25 7.67 -24.28
CA ASP A 712 19.00 8.12 -23.11
C ASP A 712 20.50 8.27 -23.37
N HIS A 713 21.06 7.53 -24.33
CA HIS A 713 22.48 7.58 -24.64
C HIS A 713 22.94 9.00 -25.02
N ALA A 714 23.94 9.55 -24.32
CA ALA A 714 24.40 10.92 -24.51
C ALA A 714 25.35 11.11 -25.73
N GLY A 715 26.00 10.04 -26.20
CA GLY A 715 27.00 10.08 -27.28
C GLY A 715 26.43 9.90 -28.70
N PRO A 716 27.31 9.78 -29.72
CA PRO A 716 26.91 9.39 -31.06
C PRO A 716 26.35 7.96 -31.06
N LEU A 717 25.15 7.79 -31.65
CA LEU A 717 24.52 6.47 -31.71
C LEU A 717 25.30 5.53 -32.66
N PRO A 718 25.47 4.24 -32.35
CA PRO A 718 26.18 3.30 -33.20
C PRO A 718 25.37 2.94 -34.45
N ASN A 719 26.03 2.37 -35.47
CA ASN A 719 25.37 2.01 -36.73
C ASN A 719 24.21 1.02 -36.55
N VAL A 720 24.26 0.11 -35.56
CA VAL A 720 23.17 -0.83 -35.27
C VAL A 720 21.88 -0.13 -34.81
N ALA A 721 21.96 1.14 -34.39
CA ALA A 721 20.81 1.90 -33.93
C ALA A 721 19.74 2.10 -35.02
N ILE A 722 20.13 2.24 -36.29
CA ILE A 722 19.14 2.35 -37.37
C ILE A 722 18.44 1.01 -37.62
N ASP A 723 19.16 -0.11 -37.52
CA ASP A 723 18.59 -1.46 -37.62
C ASP A 723 17.58 -1.69 -36.48
N ALA A 724 17.93 -1.26 -35.26
CA ALA A 724 17.04 -1.32 -34.10
C ALA A 724 15.78 -0.45 -34.29
N CYS A 725 15.93 0.80 -34.74
CA CYS A 725 14.79 1.68 -35.02
C CYS A 725 13.87 1.06 -36.08
N GLU A 726 14.42 0.57 -37.19
CA GLU A 726 13.65 -0.08 -38.25
C GLU A 726 12.91 -1.31 -37.74
N ARG A 727 13.56 -2.14 -36.93
CA ARG A 727 12.97 -3.37 -36.38
C ARG A 727 11.88 -3.08 -35.36
N ILE A 728 12.10 -2.12 -34.45
CA ILE A 728 11.08 -1.70 -33.47
C ILE A 728 9.87 -1.12 -34.19
N VAL A 729 10.08 -0.23 -35.16
CA VAL A 729 8.97 0.36 -35.94
C VAL A 729 8.25 -0.70 -36.79
N GLN A 730 8.97 -1.67 -37.36
CA GLN A 730 8.35 -2.78 -38.09
C GLN A 730 7.51 -3.66 -37.16
N HIS A 731 7.98 -3.91 -35.94
CA HIS A 731 7.31 -4.79 -34.98
C HIS A 731 6.13 -4.13 -34.27
N ALA A 732 6.38 -3.01 -33.57
CA ALA A 732 5.38 -2.28 -32.81
C ALA A 732 4.40 -1.52 -33.73
N GLY A 733 4.87 -1.06 -34.89
CA GLY A 733 4.02 -0.46 -35.92
C GLY A 733 3.15 0.66 -35.37
N ARG A 734 1.83 0.50 -35.51
CA ARG A 734 0.85 1.49 -35.05
C ARG A 734 0.77 1.64 -33.53
N GLU A 735 1.26 0.68 -32.74
CA GLU A 735 1.28 0.77 -31.28
C GLU A 735 2.18 1.94 -30.81
N LEU A 736 3.22 2.30 -31.57
CA LEU A 736 4.11 3.43 -31.27
C LEU A 736 3.43 4.81 -31.28
N GLY A 737 2.34 4.95 -32.04
CA GLY A 737 1.49 6.14 -32.02
C GLY A 737 0.18 5.94 -31.29
N ASP A 738 -0.05 4.72 -30.80
CA ASP A 738 -1.26 4.40 -30.06
C ASP A 738 -1.01 4.66 -28.57
N LEU A 739 -1.39 5.86 -28.13
CA LEU A 739 -1.08 6.34 -26.79
C LEU A 739 -1.43 5.33 -25.67
N ARG A 740 -2.40 4.44 -25.93
CA ARG A 740 -2.93 3.35 -25.06
C ARG A 740 -2.06 2.20 -24.75
N THR A 741 -1.03 2.06 -25.54
CA THR A 741 -0.06 1.04 -25.31
C THR A 741 1.08 1.70 -24.54
N HIS A 742 1.71 0.94 -23.64
CA HIS A 742 2.96 1.38 -23.03
C HIS A 742 4.03 1.72 -24.10
N ARG A 743 3.87 1.18 -25.33
CA ARG A 743 4.70 1.44 -26.53
C ARG A 743 4.63 2.87 -27.06
N ALA A 744 3.69 3.70 -26.62
CA ALA A 744 3.63 5.10 -27.02
C ALA A 744 4.84 5.91 -26.49
N ALA A 745 5.33 5.56 -25.29
CA ALA A 745 6.57 6.12 -24.76
C ALA A 745 7.76 5.74 -25.66
N ASP A 746 7.81 4.50 -26.13
CA ASP A 746 8.83 4.02 -27.08
C ASP A 746 8.78 4.81 -28.40
N GLY A 747 7.57 5.16 -28.87
CA GLY A 747 7.40 6.04 -30.04
C GLY A 747 8.09 7.40 -29.86
N HIS A 748 7.93 8.03 -28.69
CA HIS A 748 8.62 9.29 -28.38
C HIS A 748 10.15 9.11 -28.33
N HIS A 749 10.64 8.05 -27.70
CA HIS A 749 12.07 7.71 -27.65
C HIS A 749 12.67 7.55 -29.05
N LEU A 750 11.97 6.82 -29.93
CA LEU A 750 12.41 6.57 -31.30
C LEU A 750 12.43 7.82 -32.17
N VAL A 751 11.47 8.74 -31.98
CA VAL A 751 11.47 10.04 -32.68
C VAL A 751 12.75 10.82 -32.37
N SER A 752 13.11 10.90 -31.10
CA SER A 752 14.35 11.58 -30.69
C SER A 752 15.60 10.86 -31.23
N ALA A 753 15.66 9.54 -31.09
CA ALA A 753 16.78 8.73 -31.58
C ALA A 753 16.98 8.85 -33.09
N VAL A 754 15.92 8.74 -33.91
CA VAL A 754 16.02 8.77 -35.37
C VAL A 754 16.42 10.15 -35.91
N LEU A 755 15.95 11.24 -35.28
CA LEU A 755 16.36 12.60 -35.66
C LEU A 755 17.85 12.84 -35.35
N ARG A 756 18.31 12.34 -34.20
CA ARG A 756 19.75 12.35 -33.87
C ARG A 756 20.55 11.54 -34.87
N LEU A 757 20.12 10.32 -35.21
CA LEU A 757 20.75 9.48 -36.24
C LEU A 757 20.84 10.22 -37.58
N TYR A 758 19.74 10.82 -38.04
CA TYR A 758 19.71 11.57 -39.29
C TYR A 758 20.76 12.68 -39.35
N ARG A 759 20.94 13.43 -38.25
CA ARG A 759 21.93 14.52 -38.16
C ARG A 759 23.36 14.02 -38.29
N GLN A 760 23.70 12.91 -37.61
CA GLN A 760 25.06 12.36 -37.57
C GLN A 760 25.42 11.45 -38.77
N SER A 761 24.44 10.95 -39.50
CA SER A 761 24.59 9.96 -40.57
C SER A 761 25.01 10.54 -41.94
N ARG A 762 25.59 9.68 -42.81
CA ARG A 762 25.86 9.99 -44.22
C ARG A 762 24.61 9.78 -45.06
N GLN A 763 24.69 10.11 -46.36
CA GLN A 763 23.53 10.14 -47.26
C GLN A 763 22.75 8.81 -47.31
N ALA A 764 23.45 7.66 -47.31
CA ALA A 764 22.80 6.35 -47.37
C ALA A 764 21.97 6.05 -46.12
N GLU A 765 22.50 6.31 -44.91
CA GLU A 765 21.79 6.06 -43.67
C GLU A 765 20.72 7.14 -43.39
N ARG A 766 20.88 8.36 -43.91
CA ARG A 766 19.84 9.40 -43.85
C ARG A 766 18.56 8.99 -44.58
N ILE A 767 18.67 8.30 -45.72
CA ILE A 767 17.50 7.79 -46.45
C ILE A 767 16.74 6.78 -45.57
N ARG A 768 17.46 5.87 -44.92
CA ARG A 768 16.87 4.92 -43.97
C ARG A 768 16.19 5.61 -42.78
N CYS A 769 16.81 6.66 -42.25
CA CYS A 769 16.20 7.46 -41.18
C CYS A 769 14.90 8.13 -41.65
N LEU A 770 14.84 8.64 -42.89
CA LEU A 770 13.62 9.20 -43.47
C LEU A 770 12.54 8.13 -43.63
N ASP A 771 12.88 6.91 -44.05
CA ASP A 771 11.93 5.79 -44.11
C ASP A 771 11.36 5.44 -42.72
N VAL A 772 12.18 5.50 -41.68
CA VAL A 772 11.74 5.30 -40.28
C VAL A 772 10.84 6.44 -39.83
N ILE A 773 11.19 7.70 -40.13
CA ILE A 773 10.36 8.88 -39.82
C ILE A 773 9.01 8.79 -40.53
N ASP A 774 8.97 8.38 -41.79
CA ASP A 774 7.74 8.19 -42.54
C ASP A 774 6.87 7.10 -41.90
N ARG A 775 7.46 5.99 -41.46
CA ARG A 775 6.74 4.93 -40.75
C ARG A 775 6.24 5.39 -39.38
N LEU A 776 7.02 6.17 -38.63
CA LEU A 776 6.60 6.78 -37.35
C LEU A 776 5.44 7.76 -37.57
N SER A 777 5.49 8.54 -38.65
CA SER A 777 4.40 9.44 -39.08
C SER A 777 3.13 8.65 -39.43
N GLN A 778 3.26 7.57 -40.21
CA GLN A 778 2.15 6.67 -40.53
C GLN A 778 1.59 5.95 -39.30
N ALA A 779 2.43 5.66 -38.30
CA ALA A 779 2.03 5.09 -37.03
C ALA A 779 1.33 6.12 -36.12
N GLY A 780 1.53 7.42 -36.35
CA GLY A 780 1.02 8.50 -35.50
C GLY A 780 1.85 8.71 -34.23
N ALA A 781 3.16 8.44 -34.28
CA ALA A 781 4.06 8.52 -33.13
C ALA A 781 3.99 9.89 -32.44
N TYR A 782 3.80 9.87 -31.11
CA TYR A 782 3.61 11.08 -30.33
C TYR A 782 4.86 11.96 -30.31
N GLY A 783 4.68 13.27 -30.51
CA GLY A 783 5.76 14.26 -30.49
C GLY A 783 6.53 14.42 -31.81
N LEU A 784 6.29 13.60 -32.84
CA LEU A 784 6.99 13.70 -34.12
C LEU A 784 6.77 15.05 -34.83
N THR A 785 5.52 15.54 -34.89
CA THR A 785 5.21 16.82 -35.56
C THR A 785 5.93 18.00 -34.90
N ALA A 786 5.89 18.07 -33.57
CA ALA A 786 6.58 19.11 -32.81
C ALA A 786 8.12 19.00 -32.94
N ALA A 787 8.65 17.77 -32.98
CA ALA A 787 10.08 17.56 -33.19
C ALA A 787 10.53 18.04 -34.57
N LEU A 788 9.77 17.72 -35.64
CA LEU A 788 10.07 18.15 -37.01
C LEU A 788 9.91 19.67 -37.22
N GLU A 789 9.01 20.33 -36.48
CA GLU A 789 8.90 21.80 -36.51
C GLU A 789 10.16 22.50 -35.99
N ASN A 790 10.86 21.90 -35.04
CA ASN A 790 12.14 22.39 -34.52
C ASN A 790 13.34 22.07 -35.44
N GLU A 791 13.15 21.28 -36.50
CA GLU A 791 14.19 20.98 -37.51
C GLU A 791 14.11 21.88 -38.75
N ARG A 792 13.10 22.76 -38.84
CA ARG A 792 13.00 23.79 -39.88
C ARG A 792 13.82 25.01 -39.52
#